data_AF-A0A9E7F0A6-F1
#
_entry.id   AF-A0A9E7F0A6-F1
#
_cell.length_a   1.000
_cell.length_b   1.000
_cell.length_c   1.000
_cell.angle_alpha   90.00
_cell.angle_beta   90.00
_cell.angle_gamma   90.00
#
_symmetry.space_group_name_H-M   'P 1'
#
loop_
_entity.id
_entity.type
_entity.pdbx_description
1 polymer ?
#
loop_
_entity_poly.entity_id
_entity_poly.type
_entity_poly.pdbx_seq_one_letter_code
_entity_poly.pdbx_strand_id
1 'polypeptide(L)'
;MAGSRFLVVSVLVVGLLSVLAQGLGVNWGTMASHPLPPKIVVQLLKDNGINKVKIFDADTSTMKALAGSDIEVMVAIPNNMLRTMTDYGAARDWVKTNVTRYNFEGGVNIKYVAVGNEPFLSSYNGSFLNVTFPALKNIQNALNDAGVGGRIKATVPLNADVYNSPESNPVPSAGRFRTDIGDLMTEIVQFLNQSGAPFTVNIYPFLSLYGNPNFPVEFAFFDGGSDPVVDNGIQYTNVFDANFDTLVSALKGVGLGDLPIIVGEVGWPTDGDKNAKASYAQRFYDGLLKRLAANHGTPLRPNQYIEVYLFSLIDEDAKSVQPGNFERHWGVLKYDGQPKYNMDLSGQGQAKTLVPAKDVKYLPKKWCVFDPNGGGNVSTLGDQITFACTWSDCTALGYGSTCNGLDGNGNASFAFNMYYQVQNHQELSCNFQGLATETTQDPSTADCNFSIQIATSATDASMKPLLVIFLFPKTPLRYMCPSECKTLSLVSFAGWGRRMEACFLYSSSPKPHLSFNLSPSSSPFSSHRHPLLVSFHPIPLKGLILSPSSRSSLQISPSFAVAEALEQAAETSASPRGASSYKVDKSGRFCSPRAARELALMAMFRMIAYAACLEGSDPVRLFDKRVNAKRGKLSYNPCRCQPGYVFDKAILLQYDHMSFGGAPVEVGTEEEAEGLMLQNDKDSANEAEVLSAPPKLVYNKFVLRLTRNILVAVVDRWNDHVHLIAKVIPQNWKAVDLAKRFCDGCAPRVINGCLRSFVKEYNIVDTVRPSEAPTA
;
A
#
# COMPACT_ATOMS: atom_id res chain seq x y z
N MET A 1 69.91 40.39 -17.08
CA MET A 1 69.54 38.96 -17.09
C MET A 1 68.57 38.73 -15.95
N ALA A 2 67.30 38.53 -16.28
CA ALA A 2 66.20 38.37 -15.33
C ALA A 2 65.78 36.89 -15.30
N GLY A 3 65.63 36.31 -14.11
CA GLY A 3 65.11 34.97 -13.89
C GLY A 3 63.58 35.01 -13.75
N SER A 4 62.87 34.35 -14.66
CA SER A 4 61.40 34.26 -14.65
C SER A 4 60.91 33.21 -13.65
N ARG A 5 60.00 33.64 -12.77
CA ARG A 5 59.21 32.77 -11.88
C ARG A 5 57.99 32.28 -12.66
N PHE A 6 57.85 30.97 -12.84
CA PHE A 6 56.61 30.36 -13.32
C PHE A 6 55.63 30.24 -12.15
N LEU A 7 54.47 30.89 -12.29
CA LEU A 7 53.37 30.84 -11.34
C LEU A 7 52.38 29.79 -11.85
N VAL A 8 52.29 28.64 -11.17
CA VAL A 8 51.30 27.60 -11.45
C VAL A 8 49.95 28.07 -10.89
N VAL A 9 49.03 28.42 -11.78
CA VAL A 9 47.64 28.73 -11.42
C VAL A 9 46.89 27.41 -11.32
N SER A 10 46.68 26.94 -10.09
CA SER A 10 45.73 25.87 -9.80
C SER A 10 44.31 26.39 -9.99
N VAL A 11 43.67 26.02 -11.10
CA VAL A 11 42.24 26.27 -11.32
C VAL A 11 41.46 25.32 -10.42
N LEU A 12 41.06 25.83 -9.25
CA LEU A 12 40.14 25.17 -8.34
C LEU A 12 38.73 25.26 -8.98
N VAL A 13 38.35 24.23 -9.73
CA VAL A 13 36.95 24.03 -10.15
C VAL A 13 36.18 23.65 -8.88
N VAL A 14 35.73 24.66 -8.13
CA VAL A 14 34.67 24.47 -7.15
C VAL A 14 33.39 24.28 -7.96
N GLY A 15 33.11 23.02 -8.31
CA GLY A 15 31.77 22.65 -8.73
C GLY A 15 30.83 23.02 -7.60
N LEU A 16 29.83 23.86 -7.88
CA LEU A 16 28.65 24.00 -7.04
C LEU A 16 27.90 22.65 -7.05
N LEU A 17 28.41 21.69 -6.29
CA LEU A 17 27.59 20.61 -5.78
C LEU A 17 26.69 21.28 -4.75
N SER A 18 25.42 21.41 -5.09
CA SER A 18 24.38 21.68 -4.09
C SER A 18 24.46 20.56 -3.07
N VAL A 19 25.13 20.82 -1.95
CA VAL A 19 25.14 19.93 -0.80
C VAL A 19 23.71 19.94 -0.28
N LEU A 20 22.96 18.87 -0.59
CA LEU A 20 21.69 18.60 0.10
C LEU A 20 21.98 18.56 1.60
N ALA A 21 20.97 18.81 2.43
CA ALA A 21 21.08 18.48 3.85
C ALA A 21 21.55 17.02 3.93
N GLN A 22 22.81 16.80 4.37
CA GLN A 22 23.41 15.48 4.44
C GLN A 22 22.41 14.59 5.17
N GLY A 23 21.97 13.48 4.58
CA GLY A 23 21.13 12.53 5.29
C GLY A 23 19.62 12.57 5.09
N LEU A 24 19.13 13.40 4.16
CA LEU A 24 17.73 13.41 3.75
C LEU A 24 17.39 12.20 2.88
N GLY A 25 16.41 11.40 3.30
CA GLY A 25 15.78 10.36 2.51
C GLY A 25 14.32 10.67 2.20
N VAL A 26 13.70 9.80 1.40
CA VAL A 26 12.26 9.85 1.12
C VAL A 26 11.64 8.47 1.20
N ASN A 27 10.35 8.43 1.51
CA ASN A 27 9.53 7.24 1.43
C ASN A 27 9.01 7.07 0.01
N TRP A 28 9.30 5.93 -0.61
CA TRP A 28 8.75 5.54 -1.90
C TRP A 28 7.64 4.50 -1.68
N GLY A 29 6.41 5.02 -1.60
CA GLY A 29 5.20 4.21 -1.60
C GLY A 29 4.76 3.81 -3.01
N THR A 30 4.13 2.64 -3.12
CA THR A 30 3.74 2.01 -4.39
C THR A 30 2.24 1.72 -4.47
N MET A 31 1.44 2.21 -3.51
CA MET A 31 0.00 2.03 -3.49
C MET A 31 -0.70 2.99 -4.46
N ALA A 32 -0.46 2.78 -5.75
CA ALA A 32 -1.07 3.54 -6.83
C ALA A 32 -1.80 2.61 -7.82
N SER A 33 -2.91 3.09 -8.37
CA SER A 33 -3.68 2.40 -9.42
C SER A 33 -2.85 2.27 -10.70
N HIS A 34 -2.04 3.29 -11.01
CA HIS A 34 -1.14 3.35 -12.17
C HIS A 34 0.22 3.87 -11.70
N PRO A 35 1.07 3.00 -11.12
CA PRO A 35 2.35 3.41 -10.58
C PRO A 35 3.31 3.87 -11.68
N LEU A 36 4.14 4.86 -11.37
CA LEU A 36 5.29 5.20 -12.21
C LEU A 36 6.22 3.98 -12.36
N PRO A 37 6.77 3.72 -13.56
CA PRO A 37 7.78 2.69 -13.75
C PRO A 37 8.96 2.87 -12.76
N PRO A 38 9.42 1.81 -12.06
CA PRO A 38 10.47 1.94 -11.04
C PRO A 38 11.76 2.61 -11.52
N LYS A 39 12.15 2.42 -12.78
CA LYS A 39 13.32 3.11 -13.37
C LYS A 39 13.14 4.62 -13.47
N ILE A 40 11.94 5.09 -13.77
CA ILE A 40 11.62 6.53 -13.80
C ILE A 40 11.73 7.09 -12.39
N VAL A 41 11.22 6.37 -11.38
CA VAL A 41 11.31 6.82 -9.98
C VAL A 41 12.76 6.87 -9.48
N VAL A 42 13.59 5.86 -9.82
CA VAL A 42 15.03 5.90 -9.49
C VAL A 42 15.74 7.06 -10.18
N GLN A 43 15.41 7.36 -11.44
CA GLN A 43 15.97 8.52 -12.11
C GLN A 43 15.49 9.83 -11.48
N LEU A 44 14.23 9.91 -11.08
CA LEU A 44 13.64 11.05 -10.38
C LEU A 44 14.35 11.32 -9.02
N LEU A 45 14.67 10.26 -8.26
CA LEU A 45 15.48 10.37 -7.04
C LEU A 45 16.86 10.97 -7.35
N LYS A 46 17.56 10.42 -8.36
CA LYS A 46 18.89 10.89 -8.79
C LYS A 46 18.87 12.34 -9.28
N ASP A 47 17.90 12.71 -10.10
CA ASP A 47 17.75 14.05 -10.67
C ASP A 47 17.51 15.12 -9.58
N ASN A 48 16.90 14.72 -8.46
CA ASN A 48 16.72 15.57 -7.28
C ASN A 48 17.83 15.42 -6.23
N GLY A 49 18.87 14.63 -6.51
CA GLY A 49 20.00 14.35 -5.61
C GLY A 49 19.67 13.49 -4.40
N ILE A 50 18.45 12.93 -4.31
CA ILE A 50 18.02 12.11 -3.17
C ILE A 50 18.77 10.78 -3.20
N ASN A 51 19.54 10.51 -2.16
CA ASN A 51 20.43 9.36 -2.08
C ASN A 51 20.03 8.32 -1.01
N LYS A 52 18.87 8.49 -0.35
CA LYS A 52 18.29 7.51 0.56
C LYS A 52 16.81 7.30 0.28
N VAL A 53 16.34 6.06 0.34
CA VAL A 53 14.94 5.71 0.14
C VAL A 53 14.49 4.63 1.12
N LYS A 54 13.28 4.81 1.69
CA LYS A 54 12.56 3.75 2.40
C LYS A 54 11.47 3.20 1.48
N ILE A 55 11.44 1.88 1.31
CA ILE A 55 10.42 1.14 0.56
C ILE A 55 9.64 0.23 1.51
N PHE A 56 8.34 0.06 1.27
CA PHE A 56 7.41 -0.61 2.19
C PHE A 56 7.28 -2.12 2.00
N ASP A 57 7.97 -2.66 1.00
CA ASP A 57 8.11 -4.08 0.74
C ASP A 57 9.46 -4.37 0.05
N ALA A 58 9.66 -5.62 -0.38
CA ALA A 58 10.81 -6.05 -1.16
C ALA A 58 10.42 -6.43 -2.61
N ASP A 59 9.55 -5.66 -3.26
CA ASP A 59 9.14 -5.93 -4.64
C ASP A 59 10.36 -6.05 -5.57
N THR A 60 10.35 -7.10 -6.38
CA THR A 60 11.50 -7.44 -7.23
C THR A 60 11.75 -6.41 -8.32
N SER A 61 10.71 -5.76 -8.85
CA SER A 61 10.86 -4.74 -9.90
C SER A 61 11.49 -3.46 -9.35
N THR A 62 11.08 -3.05 -8.14
CA THR A 62 11.66 -1.93 -7.39
C THR A 62 13.12 -2.20 -7.01
N MET A 63 13.39 -3.36 -6.40
CA MET A 63 14.75 -3.74 -6.00
C MET A 63 15.70 -3.85 -7.21
N LYS A 64 15.24 -4.39 -8.34
CA LYS A 64 16.03 -4.42 -9.59
C LYS A 64 16.30 -3.03 -10.17
N ALA A 65 15.37 -2.09 -10.03
CA ALA A 65 15.59 -0.72 -10.49
C ALA A 65 16.58 0.05 -9.61
N LEU A 66 16.60 -0.24 -8.30
CA LEU A 66 17.55 0.34 -7.34
C LEU A 66 18.96 -0.25 -7.45
N ALA A 67 19.11 -1.45 -8.02
CA ALA A 67 20.43 -2.05 -8.23
C ALA A 67 21.31 -1.16 -9.14
N GLY A 68 22.54 -0.88 -8.69
CA GLY A 68 23.49 -0.03 -9.40
C GLY A 68 23.15 1.47 -9.33
N SER A 69 22.25 1.87 -8.44
CA SER A 69 21.89 3.29 -8.25
C SER A 69 22.73 4.02 -7.20
N ASP A 70 23.43 3.27 -6.34
CA ASP A 70 24.13 3.72 -5.11
C ASP A 70 23.23 4.35 -4.03
N ILE A 71 21.93 4.49 -4.29
CA ILE A 71 20.93 4.99 -3.32
C ILE A 71 20.86 4.02 -2.13
N GLU A 72 20.99 4.55 -0.92
CA GLU A 72 20.83 3.80 0.32
C GLU A 72 19.37 3.38 0.52
N VAL A 73 19.13 2.11 0.84
CA VAL A 73 17.78 1.55 0.93
C VAL A 73 17.49 1.06 2.35
N MET A 74 16.37 1.54 2.91
CA MET A 74 15.66 0.87 4.01
C MET A 74 14.54 0.02 3.40
N VAL A 75 14.71 -1.30 3.43
CA VAL A 75 13.73 -2.26 2.87
C VAL A 75 12.81 -2.76 3.98
N ALA A 76 11.50 -2.75 3.77
CA ALA A 76 10.56 -3.14 4.81
C ALA A 76 10.00 -4.56 4.65
N ILE A 77 9.64 -5.13 5.80
CA ILE A 77 8.81 -6.33 5.95
C ILE A 77 7.41 -5.85 6.34
N PRO A 78 6.39 -6.05 5.50
CA PRO A 78 5.02 -5.65 5.82
C PRO A 78 4.48 -6.30 7.11
N ASN A 79 3.54 -5.63 7.79
CA ASN A 79 2.99 -6.11 9.07
C ASN A 79 2.37 -7.51 8.98
N ASN A 80 1.74 -7.87 7.85
CA ASN A 80 1.15 -9.20 7.64
C ASN A 80 2.20 -10.33 7.56
N MET A 81 3.49 -10.02 7.41
CA MET A 81 4.58 -10.99 7.41
C MET A 81 5.24 -11.17 8.79
N LEU A 82 4.95 -10.31 9.77
CA LEU A 82 5.60 -10.34 11.09
C LEU A 82 5.45 -11.70 11.78
N ARG A 83 4.26 -12.29 11.74
CA ARG A 83 4.01 -13.63 12.30
C ARG A 83 4.90 -14.69 11.65
N THR A 84 5.05 -14.64 10.33
CA THR A 84 5.90 -15.58 9.59
C THR A 84 7.38 -15.41 9.97
N MET A 85 7.83 -14.18 10.20
CA MET A 85 9.22 -13.89 10.59
C MET A 85 9.55 -14.31 12.03
N THR A 86 8.56 -14.75 12.82
CA THR A 86 8.82 -15.41 14.12
C THR A 86 9.40 -16.82 13.97
N ASP A 87 9.26 -17.44 12.79
CA ASP A 87 10.02 -18.62 12.40
C ASP A 87 11.40 -18.22 11.87
N TYR A 88 12.46 -18.78 12.46
CA TYR A 88 13.82 -18.41 12.11
C TYR A 88 14.22 -18.88 10.69
N GLY A 89 13.69 -20.03 10.24
CA GLY A 89 13.92 -20.52 8.88
C GLY A 89 13.38 -19.56 7.84
N ALA A 90 12.14 -19.12 8.02
CA ALA A 90 11.47 -18.14 7.17
C ALA A 90 12.18 -16.77 7.19
N ALA A 91 12.62 -16.30 8.37
CA ALA A 91 13.40 -15.07 8.49
C ALA A 91 14.73 -15.15 7.70
N ARG A 92 15.43 -16.28 7.79
CA ARG A 92 16.68 -16.53 7.05
C ARG A 92 16.45 -16.59 5.55
N ASP A 93 15.37 -17.24 5.10
CA ASP A 93 15.00 -17.29 3.68
C ASP A 93 14.59 -15.92 3.12
N TRP A 94 13.91 -15.10 3.94
CA TRP A 94 13.59 -13.72 3.60
C TRP A 94 14.87 -12.89 3.43
N VAL A 95 15.79 -12.93 4.40
CA VAL A 95 17.09 -12.24 4.32
C VAL A 95 17.89 -12.72 3.10
N LYS A 96 17.90 -14.03 2.83
CA LYS A 96 18.56 -14.58 1.65
C LYS A 96 17.99 -13.99 0.35
N THR A 97 16.68 -14.00 0.22
CA THR A 97 15.97 -13.63 -1.01
C THR A 97 15.94 -12.12 -1.27
N ASN A 98 15.79 -11.32 -0.21
CA ASN A 98 15.48 -9.89 -0.32
C ASN A 98 16.65 -9.00 0.08
N VAL A 99 17.65 -9.52 0.80
CA VAL A 99 18.84 -8.76 1.20
C VAL A 99 20.08 -9.30 0.49
N THR A 100 20.50 -10.53 0.79
CA THR A 100 21.81 -11.02 0.30
C THR A 100 21.85 -11.24 -1.20
N ARG A 101 20.72 -11.58 -1.85
CA ARG A 101 20.60 -11.66 -3.31
C ARG A 101 21.05 -10.38 -4.01
N TYR A 102 20.89 -9.23 -3.35
CA TYR A 102 21.26 -7.92 -3.89
C TYR A 102 22.59 -7.38 -3.34
N ASN A 103 23.29 -8.15 -2.48
CA ASN A 103 24.59 -7.77 -1.91
C ASN A 103 25.73 -8.27 -2.80
N PHE A 104 25.87 -7.65 -3.97
CA PHE A 104 26.98 -7.85 -4.91
C PHE A 104 27.40 -6.50 -5.51
N GLU A 105 28.52 -6.44 -6.23
CA GLU A 105 29.00 -5.20 -6.87
C GLU A 105 27.99 -4.70 -7.92
N GLY A 106 27.52 -3.46 -7.79
CA GLY A 106 26.41 -2.95 -8.60
C GLY A 106 25.03 -3.48 -8.19
N GLY A 107 24.92 -4.09 -7.00
CA GLY A 107 23.66 -4.49 -6.37
C GLY A 107 22.93 -3.32 -5.69
N VAL A 108 22.12 -3.61 -4.68
CA VAL A 108 21.35 -2.60 -3.92
C VAL A 108 22.09 -2.25 -2.64
N ASN A 109 22.26 -0.96 -2.36
CA ASN A 109 22.93 -0.46 -1.16
C ASN A 109 21.97 -0.46 0.05
N ILE A 110 21.64 -1.66 0.55
CA ILE A 110 20.73 -1.81 1.69
C ILE A 110 21.46 -1.42 3.00
N LYS A 111 20.85 -0.53 3.79
CA LYS A 111 21.34 -0.09 5.11
C LYS A 111 20.51 -0.63 6.27
N TYR A 112 19.20 -0.65 6.08
CA TYR A 112 18.28 -1.03 7.14
C TYR A 112 17.22 -2.02 6.63
N VAL A 113 16.79 -2.91 7.52
CA VAL A 113 15.58 -3.71 7.35
C VAL A 113 14.53 -3.20 8.33
N ALA A 114 13.45 -2.61 7.83
CA ALA A 114 12.32 -2.16 8.63
C ALA A 114 11.36 -3.33 8.89
N VAL A 115 11.37 -3.87 10.11
CA VAL A 115 10.56 -5.04 10.50
C VAL A 115 9.18 -4.58 10.97
N GLY A 116 8.24 -4.49 10.03
CA GLY A 116 6.92 -3.89 10.23
C GLY A 116 6.90 -2.39 9.92
N ASN A 117 5.71 -1.80 9.98
CA ASN A 117 5.50 -0.35 9.96
C ASN A 117 4.39 -0.01 10.96
N GLU A 118 4.76 0.72 12.01
CA GLU A 118 3.87 1.14 13.10
C GLU A 118 3.04 -0.01 13.71
N PRO A 119 3.64 -1.16 14.04
CA PRO A 119 2.89 -2.36 14.46
C PRO A 119 2.12 -2.18 15.78
N PHE A 120 2.43 -1.14 16.55
CA PHE A 120 1.84 -0.88 17.87
C PHE A 120 0.82 0.26 17.89
N LEU A 121 0.39 0.71 16.70
CA LEU A 121 -0.74 1.63 16.59
C LEU A 121 -1.92 1.11 17.39
N SER A 122 -2.51 1.98 18.20
CA SER A 122 -3.67 1.64 19.02
C SER A 122 -4.84 1.10 18.18
N SER A 123 -4.97 1.55 16.93
CA SER A 123 -5.98 1.08 15.96
C SER A 123 -5.84 -0.39 15.56
N TYR A 124 -4.66 -0.99 15.72
CA TYR A 124 -4.46 -2.43 15.49
C TYR A 124 -4.89 -3.29 16.68
N ASN A 125 -5.34 -2.69 17.78
CA ASN A 125 -5.87 -3.39 18.96
C ASN A 125 -4.97 -4.55 19.43
N GLY A 126 -3.66 -4.29 19.48
CA GLY A 126 -2.66 -5.25 19.95
C GLY A 126 -2.32 -6.41 18.99
N SER A 127 -2.79 -6.39 17.74
CA SER A 127 -2.62 -7.50 16.77
C SER A 127 -1.17 -7.95 16.56
N PHE A 128 -0.20 -7.06 16.74
CA PHE A 128 1.21 -7.33 16.47
C PHE A 128 2.12 -7.38 17.71
N LEU A 129 1.58 -7.19 18.92
CA LEU A 129 2.38 -7.10 20.16
C LEU A 129 3.31 -8.31 20.37
N ASN A 130 2.77 -9.52 20.17
CA ASN A 130 3.48 -10.77 20.45
C ASN A 130 4.37 -11.26 19.29
N VAL A 131 4.36 -10.59 18.13
CA VAL A 131 5.09 -11.06 16.93
C VAL A 131 6.20 -10.12 16.49
N THR A 132 6.09 -8.81 16.76
CA THR A 132 7.07 -7.81 16.31
C THR A 132 8.46 -8.05 16.90
N PHE A 133 8.59 -8.19 18.22
CA PHE A 133 9.90 -8.35 18.84
C PHE A 133 10.60 -9.67 18.47
N PRO A 134 9.92 -10.84 18.46
CA PRO A 134 10.50 -12.07 17.92
C PRO A 134 10.94 -11.95 16.44
N ALA A 135 10.13 -11.32 15.60
CA ALA A 135 10.49 -11.07 14.20
C ALA A 135 11.75 -10.20 14.06
N LEU A 136 11.83 -9.10 14.83
CA LEU A 136 12.99 -8.21 14.86
C LEU A 136 14.27 -8.99 15.22
N LYS A 137 14.22 -9.78 16.29
CA LYS A 137 15.35 -10.62 16.72
C LYS A 137 15.78 -11.61 15.64
N ASN A 138 14.83 -12.32 15.05
CA ASN A 138 15.12 -13.31 14.02
C ASN A 138 15.74 -12.69 12.77
N ILE A 139 15.24 -11.52 12.33
CA ILE A 139 15.78 -10.84 11.16
C ILE A 139 17.20 -10.33 11.44
N GLN A 140 17.46 -9.71 12.59
CA GLN A 140 18.82 -9.28 12.94
C GLN A 140 19.79 -10.47 13.05
N ASN A 141 19.35 -11.59 13.64
CA ASN A 141 20.17 -12.80 13.71
C ASN A 141 20.43 -13.40 12.33
N ALA A 142 19.42 -13.45 11.45
CA ALA A 142 19.59 -13.91 10.08
C ALA A 142 20.55 -13.01 9.28
N LEU A 143 20.54 -11.70 9.50
CA LEU A 143 21.53 -10.77 8.93
C LEU A 143 22.95 -11.05 9.45
N ASN A 144 23.08 -11.36 10.74
CA ASN A 144 24.36 -11.72 11.36
C ASN A 144 24.91 -13.04 10.77
N ASP A 145 24.08 -14.09 10.71
CA ASP A 145 24.43 -15.40 10.14
C ASP A 145 24.82 -15.30 8.65
N ALA A 146 24.19 -14.38 7.91
CA ALA A 146 24.52 -14.09 6.52
C ALA A 146 25.80 -13.25 6.34
N GLY A 147 26.47 -12.83 7.42
CA GLY A 147 27.70 -12.04 7.38
C GLY A 147 27.51 -10.57 7.00
N VAL A 148 26.27 -10.06 6.98
CA VAL A 148 25.95 -8.68 6.60
C VAL A 148 25.49 -7.81 7.78
N GLY A 149 25.17 -8.42 8.93
CA GLY A 149 24.61 -7.76 10.11
C GLY A 149 25.51 -6.71 10.77
N GLY A 150 26.81 -6.67 10.43
CA GLY A 150 27.71 -5.57 10.82
C GLY A 150 27.44 -4.26 10.07
N ARG A 151 26.87 -4.34 8.85
CA ARG A 151 26.60 -3.19 7.97
C ARG A 151 25.11 -2.91 7.75
N ILE A 152 24.27 -3.94 7.89
CA ILE A 152 22.82 -3.87 7.69
C ILE A 152 22.15 -4.14 9.04
N LYS A 153 21.32 -3.20 9.50
CA LYS A 153 20.65 -3.30 10.81
C LYS A 153 19.15 -3.45 10.66
N ALA A 154 18.55 -4.32 11.47
CA ALA A 154 17.11 -4.43 11.60
C ALA A 154 16.60 -3.38 12.60
N THR A 155 15.53 -2.69 12.26
CA THR A 155 14.85 -1.71 13.11
C THR A 155 13.34 -1.89 12.99
N VAL A 156 12.56 -1.22 13.82
CA VAL A 156 11.09 -1.17 13.72
C VAL A 156 10.70 0.30 13.58
N PRO A 157 10.16 0.73 12.43
CA PRO A 157 9.51 2.03 12.32
C PRO A 157 8.28 2.05 13.22
N LEU A 158 8.31 2.90 14.25
CA LEU A 158 7.27 3.03 15.25
C LEU A 158 6.58 4.39 15.09
N ASN A 159 5.26 4.45 15.23
CA ASN A 159 4.57 5.73 15.28
C ASN A 159 4.90 6.46 16.59
N ALA A 160 4.82 7.78 16.60
CA ALA A 160 4.92 8.58 17.82
C ALA A 160 3.83 8.27 18.87
N ASP A 161 2.84 7.42 18.58
CA ASP A 161 1.82 6.94 19.52
C ASP A 161 2.32 5.91 20.54
N VAL A 162 3.57 5.42 20.41
CA VAL A 162 4.16 4.45 21.34
C VAL A 162 4.72 5.10 22.61
N TYR A 163 4.82 6.43 22.63
CA TYR A 163 5.21 7.23 23.78
C TYR A 163 4.25 8.41 23.98
N ASN A 164 4.17 8.89 25.20
CA ASN A 164 3.38 10.06 25.54
C ASN A 164 3.95 10.79 26.75
N SER A 165 3.48 12.02 26.94
CA SER A 165 3.55 12.70 28.23
C SER A 165 2.25 12.43 28.99
N PRO A 166 2.28 12.26 30.32
CA PRO A 166 1.07 12.15 31.14
C PRO A 166 0.16 13.37 30.96
N GLU A 167 -1.16 13.20 30.93
CA GLU A 167 -2.11 14.32 30.84
C GLU A 167 -1.95 15.33 31.98
N SER A 168 -1.55 14.86 33.17
CA SER A 168 -1.27 15.71 34.32
C SER A 168 -0.02 16.58 34.17
N ASN A 169 0.88 16.25 33.23
CA ASN A 169 2.11 16.97 32.96
C ASN A 169 2.50 16.83 31.47
N PRO A 170 1.78 17.50 30.55
CA PRO A 170 1.88 17.28 29.10
C PRO A 170 3.09 18.03 28.49
N VAL A 171 4.28 17.76 29.00
CA VAL A 171 5.55 18.38 28.56
C VAL A 171 6.57 17.31 28.12
N PRO A 172 7.50 17.62 27.20
CA PRO A 172 8.43 16.63 26.66
C PRO A 172 9.28 15.88 27.70
N SER A 173 9.75 16.55 28.76
CA SER A 173 10.57 15.97 29.83
C SER A 173 9.86 14.88 30.64
N ALA A 174 8.53 14.84 30.59
CA ALA A 174 7.70 13.81 31.20
C ALA A 174 7.46 12.60 30.28
N GLY A 175 8.07 12.59 29.09
CA GLY A 175 7.90 11.55 28.09
C GLY A 175 8.24 10.16 28.62
N ARG A 176 7.36 9.20 28.31
CA ARG A 176 7.50 7.78 28.65
C ARG A 176 6.87 6.91 27.58
N PHE A 177 7.29 5.65 27.48
CA PHE A 177 6.56 4.69 26.67
C PHE A 177 5.16 4.47 27.24
N ARG A 178 4.20 4.22 26.35
CA ARG A 178 2.80 3.98 26.70
C ARG A 178 2.71 2.78 27.66
N THR A 179 1.89 2.88 28.71
CA THR A 179 1.93 1.96 29.85
C THR A 179 1.54 0.52 29.51
N ASP A 180 0.69 0.32 28.51
CA ASP A 180 0.25 -0.99 28.00
C ASP A 180 1.35 -1.74 27.22
N ILE A 181 2.39 -1.05 26.75
CA ILE A 181 3.50 -1.63 25.95
C ILE A 181 4.89 -1.28 26.50
N GLY A 182 4.97 -0.70 27.70
CA GLY A 182 6.21 -0.17 28.26
C GLY A 182 7.32 -1.22 28.39
N ASP A 183 6.99 -2.41 28.88
CA ASP A 183 7.96 -3.52 29.03
C ASP A 183 8.44 -4.02 27.66
N LEU A 184 7.51 -4.23 26.72
CA LEU A 184 7.84 -4.65 25.34
C LEU A 184 8.73 -3.63 24.63
N MET A 185 8.40 -2.34 24.77
CA MET A 185 9.20 -1.26 24.22
C MET A 185 10.60 -1.22 24.83
N THR A 186 10.70 -1.42 26.15
CA THR A 186 11.99 -1.51 26.85
C THR A 186 12.84 -2.65 26.29
N GLU A 187 12.27 -3.84 26.09
CA GLU A 187 12.97 -4.99 25.49
C GLU A 187 13.45 -4.70 24.05
N ILE A 188 12.59 -4.08 23.23
CA ILE A 188 12.93 -3.72 21.84
C ILE A 188 14.09 -2.72 21.82
N VAL A 189 14.02 -1.65 22.61
CA VAL A 189 15.03 -0.59 22.64
C VAL A 189 16.37 -1.13 23.17
N GLN A 190 16.34 -1.99 24.19
CA GLN A 190 17.55 -2.68 24.67
C GLN A 190 18.18 -3.55 23.58
N PHE A 191 17.37 -4.29 22.82
CA PHE A 191 17.86 -5.11 21.70
C PHE A 191 18.42 -4.27 20.55
N LEU A 192 17.78 -3.16 20.20
CA LEU A 192 18.29 -2.22 19.19
C LEU A 192 19.67 -1.68 19.61
N ASN A 193 19.81 -1.27 20.88
CA ASN A 193 21.09 -0.81 21.41
C ASN A 193 22.18 -1.91 21.35
N GLN A 194 21.86 -3.14 21.79
CA GLN A 194 22.78 -4.28 21.76
C GLN A 194 23.23 -4.67 20.34
N SER A 195 22.32 -4.54 19.36
CA SER A 195 22.61 -4.84 17.96
C SER A 195 23.27 -3.68 17.21
N GLY A 196 23.41 -2.51 17.85
CA GLY A 196 23.91 -1.29 17.21
C GLY A 196 22.95 -0.74 16.15
N ALA A 197 21.65 -0.99 16.30
CA ALA A 197 20.59 -0.49 15.43
C ALA A 197 19.96 0.78 16.01
N PRO A 198 19.52 1.72 15.16
CA PRO A 198 18.81 2.92 15.61
C PRO A 198 17.35 2.63 15.98
N PHE A 199 16.79 3.50 16.81
CA PHE A 199 15.34 3.62 16.96
C PHE A 199 14.76 4.36 15.75
N THR A 200 13.77 3.80 15.08
CA THR A 200 13.11 4.47 13.94
C THR A 200 11.72 4.93 14.37
N VAL A 201 11.46 6.23 14.25
CA VAL A 201 10.19 6.85 14.64
C VAL A 201 9.53 7.58 13.47
N ASN A 202 8.21 7.50 13.37
CA ASN A 202 7.41 8.26 12.43
C ASN A 202 6.72 9.41 13.18
N ILE A 203 7.00 10.65 12.77
CA ILE A 203 6.52 11.88 13.44
C ILE A 203 5.72 12.71 12.46
N TYR A 204 4.46 12.98 12.79
CA TYR A 204 3.51 13.67 11.92
C TYR A 204 2.87 14.89 12.62
N PRO A 205 3.49 16.08 12.57
CA PRO A 205 2.92 17.32 13.10
C PRO A 205 1.50 17.63 12.59
N PHE A 206 1.21 17.29 11.33
CA PHE A 206 -0.12 17.40 10.74
C PHE A 206 -1.20 16.68 11.56
N LEU A 207 -0.91 15.50 12.11
CA LEU A 207 -1.90 14.72 12.86
C LEU A 207 -2.33 15.41 14.16
N SER A 208 -1.51 16.29 14.74
CA SER A 208 -1.91 17.11 15.90
C SER A 208 -3.04 18.08 15.55
N LEU A 209 -3.01 18.65 14.33
CA LEU A 209 -4.07 19.52 13.82
C LEU A 209 -5.32 18.76 13.40
N TYR A 210 -5.14 17.56 12.86
CA TYR A 210 -6.25 16.70 12.48
C TYR A 210 -7.00 16.16 13.71
N GLY A 211 -6.26 15.68 14.72
CA GLY A 211 -6.84 15.08 15.92
C GLY A 211 -7.38 16.07 16.95
N ASN A 212 -6.90 17.32 16.94
CA ASN A 212 -7.34 18.35 17.89
C ASN A 212 -7.66 19.69 17.18
N PRO A 213 -8.94 20.05 17.02
CA PRO A 213 -9.36 21.31 16.40
C PRO A 213 -8.85 22.59 17.09
N ASN A 214 -8.47 22.49 18.37
CA ASN A 214 -7.95 23.60 19.18
C ASN A 214 -6.42 23.62 19.24
N PHE A 215 -5.74 22.73 18.51
CA PHE A 215 -4.28 22.73 18.46
C PHE A 215 -3.77 24.03 17.83
N PRO A 216 -2.75 24.69 18.42
CA PRO A 216 -2.22 25.94 17.89
C PRO A 216 -1.55 25.70 16.52
N VAL A 217 -2.19 26.19 15.45
CA VAL A 217 -1.73 26.02 14.05
C VAL A 217 -0.27 26.40 13.87
N GLU A 218 0.14 27.52 14.44
CA GLU A 218 1.50 28.04 14.30
C GLU A 218 2.55 27.13 14.95
N PHE A 219 2.17 26.35 15.99
CA PHE A 219 3.07 25.41 16.67
C PHE A 219 3.36 24.15 15.82
N ALA A 220 2.59 23.91 14.76
CA ALA A 220 2.87 22.84 13.81
C ALA A 220 4.02 23.18 12.84
N PHE A 221 4.44 24.45 12.78
CA PHE A 221 5.46 24.96 11.88
C PHE A 221 6.71 25.44 12.63
N PHE A 222 7.76 25.81 11.88
CA PHE A 222 9.09 26.10 12.42
C PHE A 222 9.48 27.59 12.41
N ASP A 223 8.54 28.47 12.08
CA ASP A 223 8.79 29.92 11.92
C ASP A 223 8.57 30.73 13.19
N GLY A 224 8.26 30.09 14.31
CA GLY A 224 8.18 30.74 15.62
C GLY A 224 6.93 31.61 15.81
N GLY A 225 5.87 31.36 15.05
CA GLY A 225 4.59 32.08 15.16
C GLY A 225 3.73 31.71 16.38
N SER A 226 4.10 30.67 17.14
CA SER A 226 3.38 30.22 18.33
C SER A 226 4.09 30.58 19.63
N ASP A 227 3.31 30.77 20.69
CA ASP A 227 3.83 30.75 22.05
C ASP A 227 4.50 29.40 22.33
N PRO A 228 5.71 29.39 22.90
CA PRO A 228 6.45 28.16 23.14
C PRO A 228 5.84 27.36 24.28
N VAL A 229 5.92 26.03 24.18
CA VAL A 229 5.76 25.16 25.35
C VAL A 229 7.03 25.25 26.18
N VAL A 230 6.90 25.74 27.42
CA VAL A 230 8.03 25.89 28.35
C VAL A 230 8.07 24.70 29.30
N ASP A 231 9.18 23.98 29.29
CA ASP A 231 9.41 22.76 30.06
C ASP A 231 10.75 22.88 30.80
N ASN A 232 10.71 23.13 32.11
CA ASN A 232 11.90 23.30 32.95
C ASN A 232 12.92 24.32 32.40
N GLY A 233 12.42 25.41 31.80
CA GLY A 233 13.24 26.46 31.18
C GLY A 233 13.66 26.18 29.73
N ILE A 234 13.37 24.98 29.20
CA ILE A 234 13.52 24.65 27.78
C ILE A 234 12.28 25.16 27.03
N GLN A 235 12.48 25.86 25.93
CA GLN A 235 11.41 26.38 25.10
C GLN A 235 11.29 25.56 23.83
N TYR A 236 10.14 24.90 23.66
CA TYR A 236 9.78 24.25 22.42
C TYR A 236 8.90 25.19 21.61
N THR A 237 9.38 25.61 20.44
CA THR A 237 8.67 26.54 19.55
C THR A 237 7.90 25.83 18.44
N ASN A 238 8.03 24.52 18.32
CA ASN A 238 7.33 23.69 17.36
C ASN A 238 7.09 22.28 17.92
N VAL A 239 6.05 21.62 17.41
CA VAL A 239 5.63 20.29 17.88
C VAL A 239 6.57 19.17 17.43
N PHE A 240 7.32 19.34 16.34
CA PHE A 240 8.28 18.34 15.90
C PHE A 240 9.39 18.16 16.94
N ASP A 241 10.01 19.26 17.40
CA ASP A 241 11.02 19.23 18.45
C ASP A 241 10.44 18.70 19.76
N ALA A 242 9.24 19.15 20.16
CA ALA A 242 8.59 18.69 21.38
C ALA A 242 8.30 17.18 21.34
N ASN A 243 7.80 16.66 20.21
CA ASN A 243 7.51 15.25 20.03
C ASN A 243 8.79 14.41 20.01
N PHE A 244 9.81 14.84 19.29
CA PHE A 244 11.12 14.18 19.24
C PHE A 244 11.75 14.11 20.64
N ASP A 245 11.74 15.21 21.40
CA ASP A 245 12.32 15.23 22.75
C ASP A 245 11.46 14.51 23.80
N THR A 246 10.17 14.30 23.52
CA THR A 246 9.34 13.36 24.29
C THR A 246 9.85 11.93 24.14
N LEU A 247 10.23 11.52 22.92
CA LEU A 247 10.89 10.22 22.68
C LEU A 247 12.26 10.15 23.36
N VAL A 248 13.08 11.20 23.25
CA VAL A 248 14.40 11.25 23.93
C VAL A 248 14.22 11.06 25.44
N SER A 249 13.22 11.69 26.04
CA SER A 249 12.90 11.55 27.46
C SER A 249 12.41 10.13 27.80
N ALA A 250 11.57 9.53 26.95
CA ALA A 250 11.13 8.13 27.13
C ALA A 250 12.30 7.14 27.07
N LEU A 251 13.21 7.31 26.11
CA LEU A 251 14.44 6.53 26.00
C LEU A 251 15.36 6.70 27.20
N LYS A 252 15.49 7.94 27.70
CA LYS A 252 16.25 8.23 28.93
C LYS A 252 15.63 7.54 30.15
N GLY A 253 14.30 7.48 30.24
CA GLY A 253 13.57 6.78 31.29
C GLY A 253 13.90 5.28 31.40
N VAL A 254 14.31 4.65 30.30
CA VAL A 254 14.77 3.25 30.26
C VAL A 254 16.29 3.10 30.19
N GLY A 255 17.04 4.18 30.45
CA GLY A 255 18.51 4.18 30.49
C GLY A 255 19.21 4.22 29.14
N LEU A 256 18.50 4.53 28.05
CA LEU A 256 19.01 4.51 26.66
C LEU A 256 18.85 5.86 25.95
N GLY A 257 19.01 6.95 26.70
CA GLY A 257 18.84 8.33 26.21
C GLY A 257 19.73 8.73 25.03
N ASP A 258 20.85 8.04 24.83
CA ASP A 258 21.81 8.29 23.73
C ASP A 258 21.58 7.40 22.50
N LEU A 259 20.56 6.53 22.51
CA LEU A 259 20.27 5.65 21.38
C LEU A 259 20.03 6.48 20.11
N PRO A 260 20.72 6.19 18.98
CA PRO A 260 20.49 6.91 17.73
C PRO A 260 19.04 6.81 17.27
N ILE A 261 18.52 7.93 16.75
CA ILE A 261 17.13 8.02 16.26
C ILE A 261 17.16 8.34 14.77
N ILE A 262 16.36 7.62 14.00
CA ILE A 262 15.98 7.94 12.62
C ILE A 262 14.52 8.38 12.63
N VAL A 263 14.21 9.49 11.99
CA VAL A 263 12.83 9.85 11.67
C VAL A 263 12.47 9.12 10.37
N GLY A 264 11.81 7.97 10.48
CA GLY A 264 11.49 7.08 9.36
C GLY A 264 10.38 7.61 8.46
N GLU A 265 9.52 8.48 8.98
CA GLU A 265 8.49 9.20 8.24
C GLU A 265 8.22 10.55 8.88
N VAL A 266 8.20 11.61 8.06
CA VAL A 266 7.70 12.93 8.43
C VAL A 266 7.18 13.64 7.20
N GLY A 267 6.02 14.28 7.30
CA GLY A 267 5.49 15.00 6.16
C GLY A 267 4.24 15.81 6.46
N TRP A 268 3.64 16.32 5.39
CA TRP A 268 2.41 17.09 5.43
C TRP A 268 1.60 16.84 4.14
N PRO A 269 0.32 16.41 4.24
CA PRO A 269 -0.49 16.14 3.06
C PRO A 269 -0.99 17.44 2.42
N THR A 270 -1.23 17.43 1.12
CA THR A 270 -1.60 18.66 0.39
C THR A 270 -3.07 18.82 0.06
N ASP A 271 -3.86 17.78 0.31
CA ASP A 271 -5.28 17.73 -0.02
C ASP A 271 -6.00 16.67 0.84
N GLY A 272 -7.32 16.60 0.79
CA GLY A 272 -8.14 15.63 1.54
C GLY A 272 -8.52 16.06 2.97
N ASP A 273 -8.10 17.24 3.41
CA ASP A 273 -8.50 17.88 4.68
C ASP A 273 -8.30 19.40 4.62
N LYS A 274 -9.03 20.18 5.42
CA LYS A 274 -8.92 21.65 5.48
C LYS A 274 -7.51 22.18 5.84
N ASN A 275 -6.70 21.37 6.54
CA ASN A 275 -5.32 21.69 6.92
C ASN A 275 -4.30 21.00 6.01
N ALA A 276 -4.74 20.08 5.15
CA ALA A 276 -3.92 19.46 4.13
C ALA A 276 -3.89 20.38 2.90
N LYS A 277 -2.88 21.24 2.81
CA LYS A 277 -2.75 22.27 1.77
C LYS A 277 -1.34 22.30 1.22
N ALA A 278 -1.19 22.47 -0.09
CA ALA A 278 0.13 22.65 -0.72
C ALA A 278 0.93 23.81 -0.09
N SER A 279 0.28 24.91 0.29
CA SER A 279 0.93 26.03 0.98
C SER A 279 1.44 25.68 2.39
N TYR A 280 0.71 24.84 3.13
CA TYR A 280 1.13 24.37 4.45
C TYR A 280 2.24 23.32 4.34
N ALA A 281 2.15 22.42 3.36
CA ALA A 281 3.22 21.48 3.08
C ALA A 281 4.52 22.21 2.72
N GLN A 282 4.45 23.22 1.83
CA GLN A 282 5.59 24.07 1.51
C GLN A 282 6.15 24.76 2.76
N ARG A 283 5.31 25.44 3.56
CA ARG A 283 5.72 26.11 4.80
C ARG A 283 6.42 25.15 5.77
N PHE A 284 5.86 23.95 5.93
CA PHE A 284 6.40 22.90 6.80
C PHE A 284 7.78 22.44 6.34
N TYR A 285 7.92 22.06 5.07
CA TYR A 285 9.18 21.58 4.53
C TYR A 285 10.24 22.68 4.42
N ASP A 286 9.87 23.92 4.11
CA ASP A 286 10.78 25.08 4.12
C ASP A 286 11.43 25.27 5.50
N GLY A 287 10.63 25.10 6.57
CA GLY A 287 11.11 25.16 7.94
C GLY A 287 12.00 23.96 8.33
N LEU A 288 11.51 22.74 8.06
CA LEU A 288 12.21 21.50 8.39
C LEU A 288 13.58 21.43 7.69
N LEU A 289 13.62 21.67 6.37
CA LEU A 289 14.83 21.53 5.57
C LEU A 289 15.91 22.56 5.95
N LYS A 290 15.53 23.80 6.27
CA LYS A 290 16.47 24.81 6.79
C LYS A 290 17.13 24.35 8.09
N ARG A 291 16.34 23.76 9.00
CA ARG A 291 16.86 23.26 10.27
C ARG A 291 17.80 22.06 10.09
N LEU A 292 17.45 21.14 9.19
CA LEU A 292 18.30 20.00 8.85
C LEU A 292 19.61 20.46 8.20
N ALA A 293 19.56 21.40 7.26
CA ALA A 293 20.76 21.97 6.62
C ALA A 293 21.66 22.71 7.61
N ALA A 294 21.08 23.36 8.63
CA ALA A 294 21.83 24.02 9.70
C ALA A 294 22.31 23.07 10.80
N ASN A 295 22.00 21.77 10.73
CA ASN A 295 22.22 20.80 11.81
C ASN A 295 21.71 21.28 13.17
N HIS A 296 20.56 21.96 13.21
CA HIS A 296 20.09 22.61 14.43
C HIS A 296 19.79 21.60 15.58
N GLY A 297 19.36 20.39 15.22
CA GLY A 297 18.93 19.37 16.18
C GLY A 297 17.64 19.75 16.90
N THR A 298 17.47 19.21 18.10
CA THR A 298 16.38 19.53 19.04
C THR A 298 16.93 20.10 20.34
N PRO A 299 16.12 20.70 21.22
CA PRO A 299 16.60 21.20 22.51
C PRO A 299 17.36 20.18 23.38
N LEU A 300 16.93 18.91 23.43
CA LEU A 300 17.64 17.85 24.17
C LEU A 300 18.78 17.21 23.38
N ARG A 301 18.80 17.34 22.05
CA ARG A 301 19.90 16.89 21.18
C ARG A 301 20.37 18.04 20.26
N PRO A 302 20.96 19.11 20.83
CA PRO A 302 21.32 20.30 20.07
C PRO A 302 22.52 20.03 19.17
N ASN A 303 22.56 20.69 18.01
CA ASN A 303 23.66 20.59 17.05
C ASN A 303 23.92 19.16 16.53
N GLN A 304 22.93 18.27 16.64
CA GLN A 304 23.04 16.89 16.22
C GLN A 304 22.33 16.70 14.87
N TYR A 305 23.00 15.97 13.99
CA TYR A 305 22.42 15.49 12.75
C TYR A 305 21.28 14.50 13.03
N ILE A 306 20.13 14.72 12.40
CA ILE A 306 18.96 13.85 12.47
C ILE A 306 18.74 13.27 11.08
N GLU A 307 18.80 11.94 10.96
CA GLU A 307 18.43 11.26 9.73
C GLU A 307 16.90 11.27 9.57
N VAL A 308 16.42 11.74 8.42
CA VAL A 308 15.00 11.97 8.17
C VAL A 308 14.59 11.42 6.82
N TYR A 309 13.45 10.72 6.77
CA TYR A 309 12.81 10.26 5.55
C TYR A 309 11.48 10.99 5.37
N LEU A 310 11.37 11.80 4.31
CA LEU A 310 10.13 12.54 4.01
C LEU A 310 9.03 11.57 3.60
N PHE A 311 7.81 11.77 4.10
CA PHE A 311 6.63 10.99 3.74
C PHE A 311 5.66 11.85 2.93
N SER A 312 5.48 11.61 1.62
CA SER A 312 6.19 10.62 0.77
C SER A 312 6.64 11.24 -0.56
N LEU A 313 7.31 10.47 -1.41
CA LEU A 313 7.82 10.97 -2.70
C LEU A 313 6.70 11.37 -3.66
N ILE A 314 5.65 10.56 -3.77
CA ILE A 314 4.58 10.64 -4.79
C ILE A 314 3.23 10.33 -4.12
N ASP A 315 2.16 10.99 -4.57
CA ASP A 315 0.78 10.69 -4.16
C ASP A 315 0.34 9.27 -4.53
N GLU A 316 -0.45 8.62 -3.66
CA GLU A 316 -0.77 7.20 -3.72
C GLU A 316 -2.29 6.97 -3.66
N ASP A 317 -2.94 7.02 -4.83
CA ASP A 317 -4.41 7.00 -5.00
C ASP A 317 -5.09 5.67 -4.59
N ALA A 318 -4.33 4.60 -4.39
CA ALA A 318 -4.83 3.30 -3.92
C ALA A 318 -4.63 3.07 -2.41
N LYS A 319 -4.07 4.05 -1.67
CA LYS A 319 -4.00 3.96 -0.20
C LYS A 319 -5.40 3.88 0.41
N SER A 320 -5.48 3.18 1.54
CA SER A 320 -6.68 3.18 2.38
C SER A 320 -6.93 4.57 2.94
N VAL A 321 -8.17 5.04 2.85
CA VAL A 321 -8.62 6.32 3.41
C VAL A 321 -9.23 6.15 4.79
N GLN A 322 -9.13 4.95 5.40
CA GLN A 322 -9.67 4.68 6.73
C GLN A 322 -9.12 5.64 7.81
N PRO A 323 -7.83 6.02 7.82
CA PRO A 323 -7.33 7.06 8.73
C PRO A 323 -7.87 8.46 8.40
N GLY A 324 -8.09 8.74 7.12
CA GLY A 324 -8.63 9.99 6.60
C GLY A 324 -8.43 10.12 5.09
N ASN A 325 -9.16 11.05 4.46
CA ASN A 325 -9.06 11.31 3.03
C ASN A 325 -7.68 11.85 2.61
N PHE A 326 -6.95 12.51 3.52
CA PHE A 326 -5.61 13.04 3.28
C PHE A 326 -4.55 11.95 3.01
N GLU A 327 -4.84 10.68 3.32
CA GLU A 327 -3.88 9.57 3.16
C GLU A 327 -3.36 9.41 1.73
N ARG A 328 -4.10 9.88 0.72
CA ARG A 328 -3.69 9.74 -0.69
C ARG A 328 -2.80 10.89 -1.17
N HIS A 329 -2.56 11.90 -0.33
CA HIS A 329 -2.03 13.22 -0.72
C HIS A 329 -0.74 13.62 -0.01
N TRP A 330 -0.01 12.65 0.56
CA TRP A 330 1.27 12.87 1.25
C TRP A 330 2.46 13.16 0.33
N GLY A 331 2.32 12.91 -0.97
CA GLY A 331 3.39 13.07 -1.93
C GLY A 331 3.88 14.51 -2.01
N VAL A 332 5.21 14.71 -2.01
CA VAL A 332 5.82 15.99 -2.40
C VAL A 332 5.70 16.22 -3.91
N LEU A 333 5.49 15.15 -4.67
CA LEU A 333 5.12 15.14 -6.08
C LEU A 333 3.72 14.52 -6.26
N LYS A 334 3.06 14.87 -7.36
CA LYS A 334 1.80 14.24 -7.80
C LYS A 334 2.05 12.77 -8.20
N TYR A 335 0.98 12.01 -8.39
CA TYR A 335 0.99 10.60 -8.84
C TYR A 335 1.90 10.34 -10.07
N ASP A 336 2.06 11.33 -10.95
CA ASP A 336 2.86 11.29 -12.17
C ASP A 336 4.27 11.89 -12.03
N GLY A 337 4.69 12.21 -10.80
CA GLY A 337 6.02 12.75 -10.49
C GLY A 337 6.18 14.22 -10.85
N GLN A 338 5.08 14.96 -11.11
CA GLN A 338 5.13 16.41 -11.27
C GLN A 338 5.14 17.13 -9.90
N PRO A 339 5.87 18.24 -9.76
CA PRO A 339 5.94 18.99 -8.51
C PRO A 339 4.62 19.64 -8.14
N LYS A 340 4.33 19.69 -6.83
CA LYS A 340 3.11 20.29 -6.27
C LYS A 340 3.31 21.72 -5.77
N TYR A 341 4.53 22.04 -5.35
CA TYR A 341 4.92 23.34 -4.79
C TYR A 341 6.45 23.50 -4.87
N ASN A 342 6.95 24.68 -4.52
CA ASN A 342 8.39 24.94 -4.45
C ASN A 342 8.98 24.24 -3.22
N MET A 343 10.13 23.59 -3.40
CA MET A 343 10.81 22.85 -2.35
C MET A 343 12.32 22.85 -2.61
N ASP A 344 13.08 23.44 -1.68
CA ASP A 344 14.54 23.47 -1.73
C ASP A 344 15.14 22.42 -0.79
N LEU A 345 15.42 21.24 -1.34
CA LEU A 345 16.03 20.12 -0.59
C LEU A 345 17.41 20.44 0.01
N SER A 346 18.07 21.52 -0.43
CA SER A 346 19.33 21.98 0.18
C SER A 346 19.13 22.73 1.50
N GLY A 347 17.90 23.13 1.81
CA GLY A 347 17.57 23.90 3.01
C GLY A 347 18.17 25.31 3.02
N GLN A 348 18.64 25.83 1.89
CA GLN A 348 19.26 27.16 1.78
C GLN A 348 18.23 28.28 1.55
N GLY A 349 16.94 27.95 1.54
CA GLY A 349 15.86 28.92 1.39
C GLY A 349 15.73 29.48 -0.03
N GLN A 350 16.11 28.69 -1.04
CA GLN A 350 16.03 29.10 -2.44
C GLN A 350 14.63 28.84 -3.01
N ALA A 351 14.17 29.68 -3.95
CA ALA A 351 12.94 29.42 -4.69
C ALA A 351 13.19 28.35 -5.77
N LYS A 352 13.30 27.09 -5.35
CA LYS A 352 13.51 25.92 -6.21
C LYS A 352 12.24 25.08 -6.30
N THR A 353 12.12 24.36 -7.40
CA THR A 353 11.09 23.33 -7.60
C THR A 353 11.81 22.00 -7.82
N LEU A 354 11.21 20.90 -7.35
CA LEU A 354 11.73 19.57 -7.64
C LEU A 354 11.75 19.31 -9.15
N VAL A 355 12.78 18.59 -9.62
CA VAL A 355 12.87 18.15 -11.00
C VAL A 355 11.74 17.14 -11.25
N PRO A 356 10.85 17.38 -12.24
CA PRO A 356 9.74 16.49 -12.52
C PRO A 356 10.21 15.17 -13.12
N ALA A 357 9.39 14.13 -13.00
CA ALA A 357 9.60 12.88 -13.71
C ALA A 357 9.60 13.10 -15.24
N LYS A 358 10.53 12.44 -15.92
CA LYS A 358 10.70 12.48 -17.37
C LYS A 358 10.16 11.20 -18.00
N ASP A 359 9.82 11.29 -19.29
CA ASP A 359 9.36 10.16 -20.10
C ASP A 359 8.09 9.45 -19.60
N VAL A 360 7.27 10.15 -18.80
CA VAL A 360 5.96 9.67 -18.37
C VAL A 360 5.02 9.60 -19.58
N LYS A 361 4.44 8.41 -19.80
CA LYS A 361 3.43 8.20 -20.84
C LYS A 361 2.05 8.34 -20.21
N TYR A 362 1.19 9.15 -20.81
CA TYR A 362 -0.17 9.37 -20.34
C TYR A 362 -1.18 8.70 -21.27
N LEU A 363 -2.37 8.41 -20.74
CA LEU A 363 -3.53 8.11 -21.56
C LEU A 363 -3.89 9.31 -22.47
N PRO A 364 -4.70 9.12 -23.52
CA PRO A 364 -5.15 10.21 -24.38
C PRO A 364 -5.83 11.34 -23.58
N LYS A 365 -5.76 12.59 -24.07
CA LYS A 365 -6.44 13.73 -23.43
C LYS A 365 -7.95 13.67 -23.65
N LYS A 366 -8.60 12.84 -22.83
CA LYS A 366 -10.04 12.61 -22.80
C LYS A 366 -10.50 12.50 -21.36
N TRP A 367 -11.67 13.07 -21.09
CA TRP A 367 -12.33 13.07 -19.79
C TRP A 367 -13.73 12.51 -19.89
N CYS A 368 -14.24 12.03 -18.76
CA CYS A 368 -15.63 11.64 -18.63
C CYS A 368 -16.36 12.66 -17.76
N VAL A 369 -17.40 13.29 -18.29
CA VAL A 369 -18.16 14.35 -17.60
C VAL A 369 -19.63 13.98 -17.50
N PHE A 370 -20.30 14.52 -16.48
CA PHE A 370 -21.73 14.35 -16.29
C PHE A 370 -22.48 15.05 -17.43
N ASP A 371 -23.42 14.33 -18.06
CA ASP A 371 -24.30 14.85 -19.10
C ASP A 371 -25.76 14.81 -18.64
N PRO A 372 -26.33 15.94 -18.16
CA PRO A 372 -27.73 15.98 -17.73
C PRO A 372 -28.72 15.75 -18.88
N ASN A 373 -28.27 15.88 -20.14
CA ASN A 373 -29.10 15.68 -21.33
C ASN A 373 -28.90 14.30 -21.99
N GLY A 374 -28.02 13.46 -21.43
CA GLY A 374 -27.60 12.17 -22.00
C GLY A 374 -28.64 11.05 -21.98
N GLY A 375 -29.87 11.33 -21.56
CA GLY A 375 -30.99 10.39 -21.50
C GLY A 375 -30.97 9.42 -20.32
N GLY A 376 -29.95 9.50 -19.44
CA GLY A 376 -29.88 8.73 -18.19
C GLY A 376 -30.85 9.21 -17.11
N ASN A 377 -31.21 8.32 -16.18
CA ASN A 377 -32.10 8.65 -15.07
C ASN A 377 -31.34 9.38 -13.94
N VAL A 378 -31.46 10.72 -13.90
CA VAL A 378 -30.76 11.59 -12.94
C VAL A 378 -31.08 11.25 -11.48
N SER A 379 -32.21 10.60 -11.17
CA SER A 379 -32.49 10.14 -9.80
C SER A 379 -31.48 9.11 -9.26
N THR A 380 -30.72 8.45 -10.16
CA THR A 380 -29.67 7.48 -9.81
C THR A 380 -28.27 8.10 -9.72
N LEU A 381 -28.15 9.42 -9.90
CA LEU A 381 -26.86 10.11 -9.95
C LEU A 381 -26.01 9.88 -8.69
N GLY A 382 -26.62 9.95 -7.51
CA GLY A 382 -25.92 9.69 -6.23
C GLY A 382 -25.33 8.27 -6.15
N ASP A 383 -26.05 7.27 -6.67
CA ASP A 383 -25.56 5.89 -6.71
C ASP A 383 -24.40 5.72 -7.70
N GLN A 384 -24.46 6.40 -8.85
CA GLN A 384 -23.37 6.37 -9.84
C GLN A 384 -22.11 7.07 -9.32
N ILE A 385 -22.24 8.21 -8.62
CA ILE A 385 -21.13 8.90 -7.96
C ILE A 385 -20.52 7.97 -6.89
N THR A 386 -21.36 7.37 -6.05
CA THR A 386 -20.92 6.42 -5.02
C THR A 386 -20.18 5.24 -5.64
N PHE A 387 -20.69 4.69 -6.74
CA PHE A 387 -20.03 3.62 -7.48
C PHE A 387 -18.67 4.06 -8.01
N ALA A 388 -18.57 5.22 -8.66
CA ALA A 388 -17.31 5.74 -9.18
C ALA A 388 -16.28 5.87 -8.05
N CYS A 389 -16.64 6.57 -6.97
CA CYS A 389 -15.75 6.82 -5.83
C CYS A 389 -15.42 5.58 -4.98
N THR A 390 -16.18 4.49 -5.11
CA THR A 390 -15.82 3.20 -4.52
C THR A 390 -14.61 2.57 -5.23
N TRP A 391 -14.43 2.87 -6.53
CA TRP A 391 -13.44 2.23 -7.40
C TRP A 391 -12.39 3.21 -7.95
N SER A 392 -12.37 4.44 -7.46
CA SER A 392 -11.39 5.47 -7.82
C SER A 392 -11.18 6.45 -6.68
N ASP A 393 -10.27 7.39 -6.86
CA ASP A 393 -9.99 8.40 -5.85
C ASP A 393 -10.84 9.66 -6.01
N CYS A 394 -11.83 9.84 -5.13
CA CYS A 394 -12.65 11.05 -5.04
C CYS A 394 -12.34 11.90 -3.80
N THR A 395 -11.25 11.63 -3.09
CA THR A 395 -10.96 12.28 -1.79
C THR A 395 -10.82 13.80 -1.90
N ALA A 396 -10.39 14.32 -3.06
CA ALA A 396 -10.31 15.75 -3.36
C ALA A 396 -11.66 16.49 -3.33
N LEU A 397 -12.79 15.78 -3.37
CA LEU A 397 -14.13 16.37 -3.21
C LEU A 397 -14.49 16.69 -1.75
N GLY A 398 -13.71 16.15 -0.79
CA GLY A 398 -13.96 16.29 0.64
C GLY A 398 -13.94 17.74 1.12
N TYR A 399 -14.53 17.99 2.28
CA TYR A 399 -14.56 19.33 2.87
C TYR A 399 -13.14 19.91 3.05
N GLY A 400 -12.93 21.15 2.58
CA GLY A 400 -11.63 21.84 2.68
C GLY A 400 -10.56 21.34 1.70
N SER A 401 -10.89 20.40 0.83
CA SER A 401 -10.02 19.85 -0.23
C SER A 401 -10.09 20.69 -1.53
N THR A 402 -9.18 20.46 -2.47
CA THR A 402 -9.00 21.31 -3.66
C THR A 402 -10.20 21.32 -4.61
N CYS A 403 -10.98 20.24 -4.66
CA CYS A 403 -12.18 20.14 -5.50
C CYS A 403 -13.50 20.37 -4.73
N ASN A 404 -13.44 20.83 -3.48
CA ASN A 404 -14.62 21.04 -2.65
C ASN A 404 -15.55 22.16 -3.16
N GLY A 405 -15.02 23.11 -3.95
CA GLY A 405 -15.77 24.24 -4.50
C GLY A 405 -16.59 23.94 -5.75
N LEU A 406 -16.56 22.70 -6.27
CA LEU A 406 -17.34 22.31 -7.43
C LEU A 406 -18.85 22.27 -7.11
N ASP A 407 -19.67 22.63 -8.11
CA ASP A 407 -21.12 22.46 -8.02
C ASP A 407 -21.53 20.97 -8.17
N GLY A 408 -22.83 20.67 -8.09
CA GLY A 408 -23.32 19.29 -8.20
C GLY A 408 -22.90 18.58 -9.50
N ASN A 409 -22.85 19.32 -10.61
CA ASN A 409 -22.47 18.79 -11.92
C ASN A 409 -20.96 18.56 -12.00
N GLY A 410 -20.17 19.49 -11.45
CA GLY A 410 -18.72 19.37 -11.32
C GLY A 410 -18.33 18.18 -10.45
N ASN A 411 -18.99 18.01 -9.30
CA ASN A 411 -18.77 16.87 -8.39
C ASN A 411 -19.03 15.53 -9.10
N ALA A 412 -20.14 15.42 -9.82
CA ALA A 412 -20.46 14.23 -10.61
C ALA A 412 -19.42 13.97 -11.71
N SER A 413 -19.05 15.02 -12.44
CA SER A 413 -18.05 14.94 -13.51
C SER A 413 -16.69 14.50 -12.98
N PHE A 414 -16.26 15.03 -11.82
CA PHE A 414 -14.99 14.67 -11.21
C PHE A 414 -14.98 13.18 -10.84
N ALA A 415 -16.01 12.71 -10.14
CA ALA A 415 -16.13 11.30 -9.78
C ALA A 415 -16.09 10.38 -11.01
N PHE A 416 -16.87 10.71 -12.05
CA PHE A 416 -16.90 9.95 -13.30
C PHE A 416 -15.55 9.95 -14.01
N ASN A 417 -14.87 11.09 -14.08
CA ASN A 417 -13.53 11.16 -14.64
C ASN A 417 -12.55 10.29 -13.86
N MET A 418 -12.50 10.40 -12.52
CA MET A 418 -11.57 9.61 -11.72
C MET A 418 -11.73 8.10 -11.96
N TYR A 419 -12.97 7.62 -12.04
CA TYR A 419 -13.23 6.23 -12.41
C TYR A 419 -12.82 5.91 -13.85
N TYR A 420 -13.20 6.74 -14.82
CA TYR A 420 -12.86 6.58 -16.23
C TYR A 420 -11.35 6.47 -16.46
N GLN A 421 -10.57 7.32 -15.78
CA GLN A 421 -9.11 7.31 -15.83
C GLN A 421 -8.54 6.02 -15.21
N VAL A 422 -8.98 5.62 -14.01
CA VAL A 422 -8.57 4.35 -13.38
C VAL A 422 -8.92 3.14 -14.25
N GLN A 423 -10.00 3.22 -15.04
CA GLN A 423 -10.41 2.14 -15.93
C GLN A 423 -9.64 2.06 -17.25
N ASN A 424 -8.65 2.93 -17.50
CA ASN A 424 -7.91 3.02 -18.77
C ASN A 424 -8.83 3.29 -19.98
N HIS A 425 -9.80 4.19 -19.81
CA HIS A 425 -10.70 4.65 -20.88
C HIS A 425 -11.44 3.51 -21.59
N GLN A 426 -11.80 2.47 -20.84
CA GLN A 426 -12.44 1.31 -21.44
C GLN A 426 -13.84 1.60 -21.95
N GLU A 427 -14.25 0.83 -22.96
CA GLU A 427 -15.59 0.87 -23.49
C GLU A 427 -16.62 0.76 -22.35
N LEU A 428 -17.58 1.68 -22.32
CA LEU A 428 -18.61 1.84 -21.26
C LEU A 428 -18.12 2.35 -19.89
N SER A 429 -16.82 2.59 -19.69
CA SER A 429 -16.34 3.19 -18.43
C SER A 429 -16.76 4.65 -18.24
N CYS A 430 -17.21 5.31 -19.31
CA CYS A 430 -17.87 6.61 -19.30
C CYS A 430 -19.37 6.53 -19.66
N ASN A 431 -20.07 5.45 -19.29
CA ASN A 431 -21.51 5.34 -19.56
C ASN A 431 -22.38 5.78 -18.38
N PHE A 432 -22.10 5.27 -17.17
CA PHE A 432 -22.86 5.55 -15.95
C PHE A 432 -24.40 5.53 -16.15
N GLN A 433 -24.90 4.54 -16.89
CA GLN A 433 -26.31 4.39 -17.25
C GLN A 433 -26.89 5.56 -18.08
N GLY A 434 -26.08 6.12 -18.97
CA GLY A 434 -26.43 7.25 -19.82
C GLY A 434 -26.33 8.62 -19.14
N LEU A 435 -25.72 8.69 -17.94
CA LEU A 435 -25.53 9.95 -17.20
C LEU A 435 -24.19 10.64 -17.51
N ALA A 436 -23.34 10.04 -18.34
CA ALA A 436 -22.03 10.59 -18.63
C ALA A 436 -21.70 10.53 -20.11
N THR A 437 -20.80 11.42 -20.54
CA THR A 437 -20.30 11.48 -21.91
C THR A 437 -18.80 11.79 -21.93
N GLU A 438 -18.12 11.31 -22.97
CA GLU A 438 -16.71 11.64 -23.19
C GLU A 438 -16.57 13.06 -23.74
N THR A 439 -15.55 13.77 -23.29
CA THR A 439 -15.17 15.07 -23.83
C THR A 439 -13.67 15.17 -24.03
N THR A 440 -13.25 15.97 -25.00
CA THR A 440 -11.85 16.39 -25.20
C THR A 440 -11.57 17.79 -24.66
N GLN A 441 -12.60 18.47 -24.12
CA GLN A 441 -12.46 19.74 -23.43
C GLN A 441 -12.06 19.45 -21.98
N ASP A 442 -10.97 20.05 -21.53
CA ASP A 442 -10.48 19.91 -20.16
C ASP A 442 -11.47 20.55 -19.18
N PRO A 443 -12.13 19.77 -18.29
CA PRO A 443 -13.10 20.29 -17.33
C PRO A 443 -12.45 20.86 -16.05
N SER A 444 -11.11 20.89 -15.97
CA SER A 444 -10.38 21.40 -14.80
C SER A 444 -10.66 22.88 -14.54
N THR A 445 -10.64 23.26 -13.26
CA THR A 445 -10.70 24.66 -12.79
C THR A 445 -9.35 25.11 -12.24
N ALA A 446 -9.24 26.36 -11.81
CA ALA A 446 -8.01 26.88 -11.19
C ALA A 446 -7.63 26.10 -9.93
N ASP A 447 -8.64 25.67 -9.15
CA ASP A 447 -8.45 25.00 -7.87
C ASP A 447 -8.58 23.47 -7.99
N CYS A 448 -9.31 22.95 -8.97
CA CYS A 448 -9.56 21.51 -9.12
C CYS A 448 -9.06 20.95 -10.45
N ASN A 449 -8.10 20.02 -10.38
CA ASN A 449 -7.50 19.38 -11.54
C ASN A 449 -8.17 18.03 -11.86
N PHE A 450 -8.74 17.88 -13.05
CA PHE A 450 -9.24 16.62 -13.56
C PHE A 450 -8.11 15.86 -14.24
N SER A 451 -7.47 14.97 -13.48
CA SER A 451 -6.26 14.27 -13.92
C SER A 451 -6.50 13.36 -15.14
N ILE A 452 -5.42 13.11 -15.89
CA ILE A 452 -5.33 12.08 -16.93
C ILE A 452 -4.33 11.05 -16.44
N GLN A 453 -4.73 9.79 -16.40
CA GLN A 453 -3.89 8.78 -15.78
C GLN A 453 -2.71 8.34 -16.66
N ILE A 454 -1.66 7.82 -16.03
CA ILE A 454 -0.47 7.26 -16.67
C ILE A 454 -0.86 6.04 -17.51
N ALA A 455 -0.34 5.96 -18.73
CA ALA A 455 -0.45 4.80 -19.59
C ALA A 455 0.50 3.71 -19.07
N THR A 456 -0.05 2.66 -18.46
CA THR A 456 0.72 1.48 -18.04
C THR A 456 0.96 0.56 -19.24
N SER A 457 2.07 -0.19 -19.26
CA SER A 457 2.59 -0.96 -20.41
C SER A 457 1.61 -1.97 -21.05
N ALA A 458 0.40 -2.14 -20.52
CA ALA A 458 -0.70 -2.81 -21.20
C ALA A 458 -1.22 -2.04 -22.44
N THR A 459 -0.93 -0.74 -22.58
CA THR A 459 -1.40 0.10 -23.70
C THR A 459 -0.46 0.15 -24.91
N ASP A 460 0.82 -0.26 -24.78
CA ASP A 460 1.81 -0.21 -25.88
C ASP A 460 1.70 -1.38 -26.89
N ALA A 461 0.78 -2.33 -26.67
CA ALA A 461 0.58 -3.49 -27.56
C ALA A 461 -0.28 -3.19 -28.80
N SER A 462 -0.59 -1.93 -29.11
CA SER A 462 -1.24 -1.55 -30.38
C SER A 462 -0.20 -1.35 -31.48
N MET A 463 0.34 -2.46 -32.00
CA MET A 463 1.16 -2.41 -33.21
C MET A 463 0.31 -1.95 -34.40
N LYS A 464 0.74 -0.85 -35.03
CA LYS A 464 0.27 -0.48 -36.38
C LYS A 464 0.51 -1.66 -37.34
N PRO A 465 -0.46 -2.05 -38.19
CA PRO A 465 -0.26 -3.16 -39.11
C PRO A 465 0.70 -2.72 -40.22
N LEU A 466 1.92 -3.26 -40.21
CA LEU A 466 2.78 -3.27 -41.39
C LEU A 466 2.26 -4.38 -42.31
N LEU A 467 1.67 -3.98 -43.44
CA LEU A 467 1.22 -4.90 -44.49
C LEU A 467 2.46 -5.52 -45.15
N VAL A 468 2.82 -6.74 -44.77
CA VAL A 468 3.82 -7.54 -45.49
C VAL A 468 3.09 -8.62 -46.27
N ILE A 469 3.04 -8.46 -47.59
CA ILE A 469 2.46 -9.43 -48.52
C ILE A 469 3.48 -10.57 -48.68
N PHE A 470 3.17 -11.75 -48.15
CA PHE A 470 3.90 -12.98 -48.44
C PHE A 470 3.07 -13.88 -49.36
N LEU A 471 3.62 -14.13 -50.56
CA LEU A 471 3.13 -15.13 -51.50
C LEU A 471 3.56 -16.53 -51.01
N PHE A 472 2.59 -17.42 -50.77
CA PHE A 472 2.84 -18.83 -50.44
C PHE A 472 2.85 -19.70 -51.71
N PRO A 473 3.81 -20.63 -51.86
CA PRO A 473 3.58 -21.90 -52.53
C PRO A 473 3.29 -23.02 -51.51
N LYS A 474 2.29 -23.83 -51.84
CA LYS A 474 1.75 -24.95 -51.05
C LYS A 474 2.68 -26.18 -51.09
N THR A 475 2.94 -26.80 -49.95
CA THR A 475 3.11 -28.27 -49.81
C THR A 475 2.80 -28.71 -48.36
N PRO A 476 2.16 -29.89 -48.14
CA PRO A 476 1.68 -30.31 -46.82
C PRO A 476 2.67 -31.23 -46.10
N LEU A 477 2.80 -31.10 -44.78
CA LEU A 477 3.49 -32.08 -43.93
C LEU A 477 2.65 -32.36 -42.68
N ARG A 478 2.39 -33.66 -42.49
CA ARG A 478 1.71 -34.30 -41.36
C ARG A 478 2.54 -34.16 -40.08
N TYR A 479 1.88 -33.94 -38.94
CA TYR A 479 2.48 -34.18 -37.62
C TYR A 479 1.63 -35.15 -36.81
N MET A 480 2.25 -36.27 -36.46
CA MET A 480 1.89 -37.23 -35.42
C MET A 480 2.35 -36.71 -34.06
N CYS A 481 1.51 -36.81 -33.03
CA CYS A 481 1.90 -36.76 -31.63
C CYS A 481 2.30 -38.16 -31.14
N PRO A 482 3.33 -38.30 -30.27
CA PRO A 482 3.43 -39.42 -29.36
C PRO A 482 3.26 -38.97 -27.91
N SER A 483 2.43 -39.75 -27.23
CA SER A 483 2.18 -39.87 -25.81
C SER A 483 3.35 -40.53 -25.04
N GLU A 484 3.28 -40.37 -23.71
CA GLU A 484 3.89 -41.15 -22.63
C GLU A 484 5.02 -40.50 -21.84
N CYS A 485 4.61 -40.00 -20.68
CA CYS A 485 5.44 -39.69 -19.52
C CYS A 485 5.56 -40.99 -18.70
N LYS A 486 6.78 -41.54 -18.57
CA LYS A 486 7.10 -42.55 -17.55
C LYS A 486 8.09 -41.97 -16.54
N THR A 487 7.71 -42.12 -15.28
CA THR A 487 8.43 -41.89 -14.03
C THR A 487 9.81 -42.54 -14.02
N LEU A 488 10.82 -41.84 -13.47
CA LEU A 488 12.04 -42.48 -13.00
C LEU A 488 12.61 -41.82 -11.74
N SER A 489 12.92 -42.71 -10.82
CA SER A 489 13.46 -42.56 -9.47
C SER A 489 14.91 -42.05 -9.46
N LEU A 490 15.27 -41.42 -8.33
CA LEU A 490 16.62 -41.22 -7.81
C LEU A 490 17.51 -42.48 -7.91
N VAL A 491 18.73 -42.35 -8.47
CA VAL A 491 19.99 -42.96 -7.99
C VAL A 491 21.19 -42.11 -8.48
N SER A 492 22.18 -41.93 -7.58
CA SER A 492 23.51 -41.31 -7.72
C SER A 492 24.34 -41.68 -8.95
N PHE A 493 25.27 -40.78 -9.33
CA PHE A 493 26.73 -40.97 -9.53
C PHE A 493 27.28 -39.65 -10.15
N ALA A 494 27.96 -38.79 -9.39
CA ALA A 494 29.42 -38.67 -9.30
C ALA A 494 30.18 -38.54 -10.64
N GLY A 495 30.77 -37.35 -10.84
CA GLY A 495 32.17 -37.23 -11.31
C GLY A 495 32.43 -36.87 -12.78
N TRP A 496 33.39 -35.95 -12.93
CA TRP A 496 34.11 -35.49 -14.14
C TRP A 496 33.41 -34.36 -14.92
N GLY A 497 33.98 -33.19 -15.19
CA GLY A 497 35.37 -32.73 -15.14
C GLY A 497 35.88 -32.40 -16.56
N ARG A 498 36.30 -31.14 -16.77
CA ARG A 498 36.99 -30.50 -17.94
C ARG A 498 36.06 -29.75 -18.92
N ARG A 499 36.16 -28.42 -19.02
CA ARG A 499 37.15 -27.54 -19.72
C ARG A 499 36.97 -27.51 -21.25
N MET A 500 36.54 -26.35 -21.76
CA MET A 500 37.07 -25.60 -22.93
C MET A 500 36.28 -24.27 -22.97
N GLU A 501 36.84 -23.14 -22.54
CA GLU A 501 37.71 -22.21 -23.29
C GLU A 501 37.08 -21.53 -24.51
N ALA A 502 37.38 -20.23 -24.57
CA ALA A 502 36.76 -19.19 -25.35
C ALA A 502 37.26 -19.13 -26.80
N CYS A 503 36.49 -18.46 -27.66
CA CYS A 503 37.09 -17.68 -28.76
C CYS A 503 36.21 -16.47 -29.11
N PHE A 504 36.78 -15.29 -28.89
CA PHE A 504 36.43 -14.01 -29.51
C PHE A 504 36.81 -14.02 -31.00
N LEU A 505 36.17 -13.15 -31.81
CA LEU A 505 36.73 -12.21 -32.81
C LEU A 505 35.51 -11.60 -33.60
N TYR A 506 35.19 -10.30 -33.47
CA TYR A 506 35.72 -9.09 -34.14
C TYR A 506 35.17 -8.79 -35.54
N SER A 507 34.61 -7.58 -35.71
CA SER A 507 34.58 -6.73 -36.93
C SER A 507 33.64 -5.53 -36.69
N SER A 508 34.08 -4.38 -36.15
CA SER A 508 34.70 -3.19 -36.78
C SER A 508 33.88 -2.43 -37.85
N SER A 509 33.65 -1.14 -37.53
CA SER A 509 32.93 -0.03 -38.21
C SER A 509 33.53 0.42 -39.57
N PRO A 510 32.99 1.47 -40.24
CA PRO A 510 33.41 2.86 -39.93
C PRO A 510 32.36 3.99 -40.11
N LYS A 511 32.66 5.14 -39.46
CA LYS A 511 32.05 6.48 -39.58
C LYS A 511 32.67 7.29 -40.74
N PRO A 512 32.12 8.48 -41.07
CA PRO A 512 32.88 9.74 -40.92
C PRO A 512 32.00 10.89 -40.33
N HIS A 513 32.42 11.72 -39.36
CA HIS A 513 33.34 12.88 -39.32
C HIS A 513 32.95 14.12 -40.17
N LEU A 514 32.64 15.24 -39.51
CA LEU A 514 33.31 16.55 -39.68
C LEU A 514 32.81 17.61 -38.66
N SER A 515 33.68 18.58 -38.38
CA SER A 515 33.79 19.45 -37.19
C SER A 515 33.86 20.96 -37.55
N PHE A 516 34.05 21.80 -36.51
CA PHE A 516 34.40 23.26 -36.43
C PHE A 516 33.23 24.15 -35.97
N ASN A 517 33.32 25.24 -35.17
CA ASN A 517 34.26 25.89 -34.22
C ASN A 517 33.73 27.35 -34.02
N LEU A 518 33.69 27.84 -32.77
CA LEU A 518 33.94 29.21 -32.25
C LEU A 518 33.24 30.50 -32.79
N SER A 519 32.81 31.31 -31.79
CA SER A 519 32.13 32.63 -31.70
C SER A 519 32.95 33.86 -32.19
N PRO A 520 32.67 35.16 -31.84
CA PRO A 520 31.44 35.97 -31.57
C PRO A 520 31.45 37.40 -32.25
N SER A 521 30.35 38.18 -32.21
CA SER A 521 30.32 39.69 -32.27
C SER A 521 28.86 40.21 -32.15
N SER A 522 28.46 40.94 -31.10
CA SER A 522 28.55 42.41 -30.84
C SER A 522 27.21 43.16 -31.03
N SER A 523 26.77 43.81 -29.96
CA SER A 523 25.69 44.82 -29.75
C SER A 523 25.94 46.15 -30.52
N PRO A 524 25.18 47.28 -30.41
CA PRO A 524 24.17 47.69 -29.40
C PRO A 524 22.94 48.50 -29.91
N PHE A 525 21.96 48.79 -29.04
CA PHE A 525 21.43 50.16 -28.81
C PHE A 525 20.59 50.21 -27.51
N SER A 526 20.77 51.30 -26.78
CA SER A 526 20.23 51.66 -25.46
C SER A 526 19.24 52.82 -25.60
N SER A 527 18.21 52.89 -24.75
CA SER A 527 17.91 54.14 -24.01
C SER A 527 16.95 53.95 -22.84
N HIS A 528 17.37 54.53 -21.71
CA HIS A 528 16.72 54.71 -20.40
C HIS A 528 15.36 55.45 -20.41
N ARG A 529 14.49 55.17 -19.41
CA ARG A 529 14.28 56.00 -18.18
C ARG A 529 13.09 55.52 -17.33
N HIS A 530 13.34 55.32 -16.03
CA HIS A 530 12.42 55.45 -14.88
C HIS A 530 12.39 56.95 -14.42
N PRO A 531 11.69 57.38 -13.33
CA PRO A 531 10.73 56.71 -12.40
C PRO A 531 9.45 57.54 -12.13
N LEU A 532 8.54 57.07 -11.26
CA LEU A 532 8.07 57.82 -10.07
C LEU A 532 7.21 56.94 -9.11
N LEU A 533 7.51 57.07 -7.82
CA LEU A 533 6.84 56.51 -6.64
C LEU A 533 5.48 57.18 -6.38
N VAL A 534 4.51 56.43 -5.80
CA VAL A 534 3.62 56.94 -4.74
C VAL A 534 3.30 55.82 -3.74
N SER A 535 3.42 56.17 -2.45
CA SER A 535 3.15 55.39 -1.24
C SER A 535 1.76 55.75 -0.69
N PHE A 536 1.07 54.84 0.00
CA PHE A 536 -0.07 55.18 0.86
C PHE A 536 0.06 54.49 2.23
N HIS A 537 -0.08 55.30 3.28
CA HIS A 537 -0.23 54.91 4.68
C HIS A 537 -1.68 55.18 5.15
N PRO A 538 -2.20 54.47 6.16
CA PRO A 538 -3.57 54.61 6.68
C PRO A 538 -3.63 55.37 8.02
N ILE A 539 -4.62 56.24 8.27
CA ILE A 539 -5.04 56.67 9.62
C ILE A 539 -6.53 57.16 9.61
N PRO A 540 -7.22 57.47 10.75
CA PRO A 540 -8.19 56.60 11.45
C PRO A 540 -9.57 57.29 11.71
N LEU A 541 -10.51 56.62 12.42
CA LEU A 541 -11.51 57.32 13.24
C LEU A 541 -12.05 56.48 14.42
N LYS A 542 -12.00 57.10 15.61
CA LYS A 542 -12.62 56.76 16.92
C LYS A 542 -14.16 56.83 16.79
N GLY A 543 -15.05 56.20 17.57
CA GLY A 543 -15.06 55.71 18.95
C GLY A 543 -16.24 56.36 19.72
N LEU A 544 -17.13 55.57 20.34
CA LEU A 544 -18.11 55.92 21.41
C LEU A 544 -18.87 54.62 21.80
N ILE A 545 -18.47 53.87 22.83
CA ILE A 545 -18.86 53.92 24.27
C ILE A 545 -20.36 53.67 24.54
N LEU A 546 -20.66 52.54 25.21
CA LEU A 546 -21.49 52.48 26.44
C LEU A 546 -21.44 51.05 27.06
N SER A 547 -21.10 50.99 28.34
CA SER A 547 -21.37 49.92 29.34
C SER A 547 -22.12 50.61 30.50
N PRO A 548 -22.70 49.98 31.57
CA PRO A 548 -22.51 48.60 32.09
C PRO A 548 -23.77 47.92 32.73
N SER A 549 -23.56 46.74 33.38
CA SER A 549 -24.38 46.10 34.46
C SER A 549 -25.60 45.28 33.99
N SER A 550 -26.01 44.13 34.56
CA SER A 550 -25.70 43.41 35.80
C SER A 550 -26.15 41.93 35.73
N ARG A 551 -25.47 41.09 36.52
CA ARG A 551 -25.69 39.68 36.90
C ARG A 551 -27.14 39.15 36.87
N SER A 552 -27.31 37.93 36.34
CA SER A 552 -27.73 36.79 37.18
C SER A 552 -27.22 35.47 36.59
N SER A 553 -26.82 34.60 37.51
CA SER A 553 -26.16 33.31 37.37
C SER A 553 -27.12 32.18 36.99
N LEU A 554 -26.68 31.25 36.14
CA LEU A 554 -26.93 29.81 36.30
C LEU A 554 -25.84 29.04 35.53
N GLN A 555 -24.96 28.40 36.30
CA GLN A 555 -24.06 27.33 35.85
C GLN A 555 -24.85 26.05 35.54
N ILE A 556 -24.12 25.07 34.97
CA ILE A 556 -24.40 23.63 34.74
C ILE A 556 -24.71 23.38 33.25
N SER A 557 -23.99 22.60 32.43
CA SER A 557 -22.76 21.77 32.50
C SER A 557 -22.38 21.38 31.05
N PRO A 558 -21.16 20.85 30.78
CA PRO A 558 -20.69 20.49 29.44
C PRO A 558 -21.27 19.15 28.93
N SER A 559 -21.15 18.97 27.61
CA SER A 559 -21.78 18.00 26.70
C SER A 559 -21.50 16.50 26.92
N PHE A 560 -21.21 16.06 28.15
CA PHE A 560 -21.08 14.64 28.51
C PHE A 560 -22.45 13.96 28.78
N ALA A 561 -23.53 14.73 28.94
CA ALA A 561 -24.86 14.21 29.33
C ALA A 561 -25.73 13.62 28.19
N VAL A 562 -25.29 13.67 26.93
CA VAL A 562 -26.04 13.04 25.80
C VAL A 562 -25.55 11.61 25.52
N ALA A 563 -24.32 11.28 25.91
CA ALA A 563 -23.79 9.92 25.79
C ALA A 563 -24.35 8.99 26.88
N GLU A 564 -24.50 9.50 28.12
CA GLU A 564 -24.97 8.70 29.27
C GLU A 564 -26.50 8.45 29.24
N ALA A 565 -27.27 9.33 28.57
CA ALA A 565 -28.71 9.13 28.35
C ALA A 565 -29.03 8.04 27.30
N LEU A 566 -28.04 7.63 26.48
CA LEU A 566 -28.18 6.50 25.55
C LEU A 566 -27.76 5.16 26.18
N GLU A 567 -26.99 5.17 27.26
CA GLU A 567 -26.66 3.97 28.04
C GLU A 567 -27.77 3.59 29.05
N GLN A 568 -28.44 4.56 29.68
CA GLN A 568 -29.52 4.25 30.63
C GLN A 568 -30.85 3.81 29.99
N ALA A 569 -31.03 3.97 28.67
CA ALA A 569 -32.15 3.35 27.95
C ALA A 569 -31.92 1.85 27.65
N ALA A 570 -30.70 1.35 27.85
CA ALA A 570 -30.35 -0.06 27.60
C ALA A 570 -30.37 -0.95 28.86
N GLU A 571 -30.44 -0.37 30.08
CA GLU A 571 -30.26 -1.13 31.33
C GLU A 571 -31.54 -1.41 32.15
N THR A 572 -32.74 -1.15 31.63
CA THR A 572 -33.99 -1.63 32.27
C THR A 572 -34.71 -2.69 31.44
N SER A 573 -34.02 -3.78 31.11
CA SER A 573 -34.64 -5.12 31.12
C SER A 573 -33.56 -6.20 31.30
N ALA A 574 -33.41 -6.66 32.54
CA ALA A 574 -32.50 -7.73 32.90
C ALA A 574 -32.89 -9.08 32.24
N SER A 575 -31.95 -9.64 31.47
CA SER A 575 -31.52 -11.04 31.20
C SER A 575 -32.43 -12.24 31.60
N PRO A 576 -32.34 -13.47 30.98
CA PRO A 576 -31.14 -13.97 30.29
C PRO A 576 -31.32 -14.97 29.11
N ARG A 577 -30.20 -15.18 28.41
CA ARG A 577 -29.85 -16.33 27.53
C ARG A 577 -30.54 -16.46 26.17
N GLY A 578 -29.68 -16.82 25.21
CA GLY A 578 -30.06 -17.63 24.06
C GLY A 578 -30.11 -16.84 22.77
N ALA A 579 -29.18 -17.17 21.87
CA ALA A 579 -29.39 -16.94 20.45
C ALA A 579 -30.79 -17.41 20.05
N SER A 580 -31.53 -16.60 19.31
CA SER A 580 -32.67 -17.09 18.53
C SER A 580 -32.75 -16.24 17.26
N SER A 581 -32.33 -16.73 16.11
CA SER A 581 -32.80 -17.91 15.35
C SER A 581 -34.06 -17.64 14.55
N TYR A 582 -33.93 -17.95 13.26
CA TYR A 582 -34.97 -17.95 12.25
C TYR A 582 -35.92 -19.15 12.48
N LYS A 583 -37.24 -18.92 12.42
CA LYS A 583 -38.30 -19.90 12.75
C LYS A 583 -38.35 -21.13 11.80
N VAL A 584 -38.75 -22.30 12.34
CA VAL A 584 -38.94 -23.61 11.67
C VAL A 584 -40.34 -24.15 12.00
N ASP A 585 -40.96 -24.95 11.13
CA ASP A 585 -42.29 -25.52 11.39
C ASP A 585 -42.26 -26.87 12.14
N LYS A 586 -43.47 -27.30 12.54
CA LYS A 586 -43.72 -28.47 13.42
C LYS A 586 -43.48 -29.84 12.77
N SER A 587 -43.05 -29.89 11.51
CA SER A 587 -42.57 -31.12 10.85
C SER A 587 -41.05 -31.24 10.83
N GLY A 588 -40.33 -30.26 11.41
CA GLY A 588 -38.88 -30.21 11.37
C GLY A 588 -38.30 -29.68 10.05
N ARG A 589 -39.10 -29.04 9.18
CA ARG A 589 -38.62 -28.38 7.96
C ARG A 589 -38.51 -26.86 8.11
N PHE A 590 -37.37 -26.31 7.68
CA PHE A 590 -37.15 -24.87 7.52
C PHE A 590 -37.75 -24.40 6.18
N CYS A 591 -38.64 -23.41 6.20
CA CYS A 591 -39.29 -22.89 4.98
C CYS A 591 -38.42 -21.89 4.17
N SER A 592 -37.09 -21.93 4.20
CA SER A 592 -36.27 -20.72 3.93
C SER A 592 -35.04 -20.87 3.00
N PRO A 593 -34.51 -19.75 2.43
CA PRO A 593 -33.38 -19.62 1.47
C PRO A 593 -32.00 -20.21 1.84
N ARG A 594 -31.94 -21.12 2.80
CA ARG A 594 -30.71 -21.73 3.31
C ARG A 594 -30.11 -22.76 2.34
N ALA A 595 -30.92 -23.49 1.57
CA ALA A 595 -30.41 -24.36 0.51
C ALA A 595 -29.71 -23.56 -0.62
N ALA A 596 -30.25 -22.38 -0.96
CA ALA A 596 -29.64 -21.46 -1.92
C ALA A 596 -28.35 -20.80 -1.39
N ARG A 597 -28.22 -20.65 -0.06
CA ARG A 597 -27.00 -20.13 0.60
C ARG A 597 -25.89 -21.17 0.72
N GLU A 598 -26.20 -22.44 0.90
CA GLU A 598 -25.22 -23.53 0.94
C GLU A 598 -24.67 -23.85 -0.47
N LEU A 599 -25.52 -23.82 -1.51
CA LEU A 599 -25.13 -24.03 -2.92
C LEU A 599 -24.20 -22.94 -3.46
N ALA A 600 -24.49 -21.69 -3.10
CA ALA A 600 -23.82 -20.51 -3.63
C ALA A 600 -22.36 -20.36 -3.20
N LEU A 601 -22.03 -20.80 -1.99
CA LEU A 601 -20.72 -20.52 -1.38
C LEU A 601 -19.73 -21.64 -1.60
N MET A 602 -20.19 -22.90 -1.68
CA MET A 602 -19.29 -24.03 -1.84
C MET A 602 -18.72 -24.13 -3.25
N ALA A 603 -19.51 -23.89 -4.29
CA ALA A 603 -19.04 -24.01 -5.67
C ALA A 603 -17.99 -22.95 -6.02
N MET A 604 -18.28 -21.67 -5.79
CA MET A 604 -17.38 -20.59 -6.19
C MET A 604 -16.11 -20.51 -5.34
N PHE A 605 -16.20 -20.72 -4.03
CA PHE A 605 -15.02 -20.79 -3.16
C PHE A 605 -14.08 -21.92 -3.60
N ARG A 606 -14.62 -23.12 -3.88
CA ARG A 606 -13.83 -24.27 -4.34
C ARG A 606 -13.19 -24.01 -5.69
N MET A 607 -13.94 -23.49 -6.64
CA MET A 607 -13.44 -23.16 -7.98
C MET A 607 -12.25 -22.20 -7.92
N ILE A 608 -12.36 -21.17 -7.09
CA ILE A 608 -11.35 -20.14 -6.98
C ILE A 608 -10.14 -20.61 -6.16
N ALA A 609 -10.36 -21.34 -5.07
CA ALA A 609 -9.27 -21.94 -4.30
C ALA A 609 -8.50 -22.99 -5.08
N TYR A 610 -9.19 -23.84 -5.86
CA TYR A 610 -8.58 -24.85 -6.72
C TYR A 610 -7.78 -24.21 -7.86
N ALA A 611 -8.35 -23.24 -8.57
CA ALA A 611 -7.62 -22.50 -9.60
C ALA A 611 -6.44 -21.71 -9.02
N ALA A 612 -6.59 -21.12 -7.84
CA ALA A 612 -5.52 -20.40 -7.15
C ALA A 612 -4.37 -21.35 -6.82
N CYS A 613 -4.69 -22.57 -6.40
CA CYS A 613 -3.70 -23.61 -6.14
C CYS A 613 -2.96 -24.06 -7.41
N LEU A 614 -3.68 -24.33 -8.52
CA LEU A 614 -3.07 -24.66 -9.81
C LEU A 614 -2.18 -23.55 -10.36
N GLU A 615 -2.58 -22.29 -10.15
CA GLU A 615 -1.83 -21.10 -10.59
C GLU A 615 -0.76 -20.65 -9.57
N GLY A 616 -0.65 -21.30 -8.41
CA GLY A 616 0.26 -20.90 -7.32
C GLY A 616 0.01 -19.48 -6.79
N SER A 617 -1.24 -19.05 -6.76
CA SER A 617 -1.66 -17.67 -6.47
C SER A 617 -2.53 -17.59 -5.21
N ASP A 618 -2.65 -16.38 -4.64
CA ASP A 618 -3.51 -16.14 -3.48
C ASP A 618 -5.00 -16.24 -3.87
N PRO A 619 -5.84 -17.01 -3.14
CA PRO A 619 -7.25 -17.21 -3.48
C PRO A 619 -8.10 -15.94 -3.51
N VAL A 620 -7.85 -14.97 -2.62
CA VAL A 620 -8.57 -13.69 -2.59
C VAL A 620 -8.14 -12.82 -3.79
N ARG A 621 -6.86 -12.81 -4.09
CA ARG A 621 -6.30 -12.08 -5.23
C ARG A 621 -6.74 -12.68 -6.57
N LEU A 622 -6.83 -14.01 -6.68
CA LEU A 622 -7.36 -14.67 -7.87
C LEU A 622 -8.87 -14.43 -8.00
N PHE A 623 -9.62 -14.45 -6.89
CA PHE A 623 -11.02 -14.07 -6.86
C PHE A 623 -11.21 -12.67 -7.43
N ASP A 624 -10.52 -11.67 -6.85
CA ASP A 624 -10.63 -10.27 -7.25
C ASP A 624 -10.16 -10.09 -8.70
N LYS A 625 -9.08 -10.76 -9.12
CA LYS A 625 -8.60 -10.76 -10.52
C LYS A 625 -9.65 -11.30 -11.49
N ARG A 626 -10.31 -12.42 -11.19
CA ARG A 626 -11.33 -13.03 -12.07
C ARG A 626 -12.64 -12.26 -12.07
N VAL A 627 -13.04 -11.70 -10.92
CA VAL A 627 -14.21 -10.80 -10.81
C VAL A 627 -13.97 -9.51 -11.59
N ASN A 628 -12.74 -9.02 -11.64
CA ASN A 628 -12.35 -7.79 -12.33
C ASN A 628 -11.79 -8.03 -13.74
N ALA A 629 -11.73 -9.27 -14.20
CA ALA A 629 -11.27 -9.62 -15.54
C ALA A 629 -12.19 -9.00 -16.59
N LYS A 630 -11.63 -8.12 -17.43
CA LYS A 630 -12.33 -7.43 -18.52
C LYS A 630 -12.48 -8.38 -19.72
N ARG A 631 -13.63 -8.34 -20.41
CA ARG A 631 -13.83 -9.00 -21.72
C ARG A 631 -12.87 -8.37 -22.73
N GLY A 632 -11.71 -8.98 -22.94
CA GLY A 632 -10.70 -8.44 -23.86
C GLY A 632 -10.90 -8.90 -25.31
N LYS A 633 -10.49 -8.05 -26.26
CA LYS A 633 -9.86 -8.43 -27.54
C LYS A 633 -8.52 -7.67 -27.57
N LEU A 634 -7.38 -8.14 -28.09
CA LEU A 634 -6.92 -9.37 -28.75
C LEU A 634 -5.35 -9.33 -28.69
N SER A 635 -4.66 -10.45 -28.44
CA SER A 635 -3.41 -10.90 -29.13
C SER A 635 -2.52 -11.87 -28.27
N TYR A 636 -2.69 -13.17 -28.55
CA TYR A 636 -1.71 -14.27 -28.73
C TYR A 636 -0.54 -14.58 -27.75
N ASN A 637 -0.71 -15.53 -26.80
CA ASN A 637 -0.11 -16.91 -26.77
C ASN A 637 -0.59 -17.70 -25.50
N PRO A 638 -0.41 -19.04 -25.36
CA PRO A 638 -1.50 -19.93 -24.96
C PRO A 638 -1.28 -20.60 -23.60
N CYS A 639 -1.93 -20.09 -22.57
CA CYS A 639 -2.55 -20.89 -21.51
C CYS A 639 -4.01 -20.41 -21.41
N ARG A 640 -4.95 -21.34 -21.63
CA ARG A 640 -6.38 -21.10 -21.94
C ARG A 640 -7.08 -20.16 -20.95
N CYS A 641 -7.56 -19.03 -21.45
CA CYS A 641 -8.95 -18.57 -21.37
C CYS A 641 -9.15 -17.53 -22.50
N GLN A 642 -10.06 -17.82 -23.43
CA GLN A 642 -10.13 -17.17 -24.75
C GLN A 642 -10.78 -15.77 -24.75
N PRO A 643 -10.39 -14.88 -25.69
CA PRO A 643 -11.08 -13.62 -25.97
C PRO A 643 -12.46 -13.90 -26.60
N GLY A 644 -13.51 -13.21 -26.13
CA GLY A 644 -14.89 -13.41 -26.62
C GLY A 644 -15.67 -14.52 -25.91
N TYR A 645 -15.33 -14.85 -24.67
CA TYR A 645 -15.99 -15.88 -23.87
C TYR A 645 -17.54 -15.76 -23.88
N VAL A 646 -18.19 -16.69 -24.60
CA VAL A 646 -19.65 -16.89 -24.62
C VAL A 646 -19.92 -18.09 -23.72
N PHE A 647 -20.40 -17.82 -22.50
CA PHE A 647 -20.79 -18.86 -21.57
C PHE A 647 -22.04 -19.58 -22.09
N ASP A 648 -21.94 -20.88 -22.33
CA ASP A 648 -23.12 -21.70 -22.61
C ASP A 648 -23.90 -21.92 -21.31
N LYS A 649 -25.07 -21.28 -21.22
CA LYS A 649 -25.95 -21.40 -20.04
C LYS A 649 -26.46 -22.82 -19.83
N ALA A 650 -26.47 -23.68 -20.85
CA ALA A 650 -26.85 -25.08 -20.71
C ALA A 650 -25.83 -25.88 -19.89
N ILE A 651 -24.54 -25.52 -19.96
CA ILE A 651 -23.46 -26.16 -19.18
C ILE A 651 -23.67 -25.93 -17.69
N LEU A 652 -24.17 -24.75 -17.28
CA LEU A 652 -24.50 -24.48 -15.88
C LEU A 652 -25.58 -25.41 -15.32
N LEU A 653 -26.52 -25.84 -16.17
CA LEU A 653 -27.60 -26.75 -15.77
C LEU A 653 -27.14 -28.21 -15.72
N GLN A 654 -26.06 -28.56 -16.43
CA GLN A 654 -25.47 -29.89 -16.45
C GLN A 654 -24.36 -30.07 -15.39
N TYR A 655 -23.81 -28.97 -14.88
CA TYR A 655 -22.74 -29.01 -13.89
C TYR A 655 -23.24 -29.51 -12.53
N ASP A 656 -22.88 -30.75 -12.20
CA ASP A 656 -23.15 -31.33 -10.88
C ASP A 656 -22.03 -31.02 -9.89
N HIS A 657 -22.20 -29.93 -9.16
CA HIS A 657 -21.31 -29.48 -8.08
C HIS A 657 -21.20 -30.46 -6.89
N MET A 658 -21.99 -31.54 -6.85
CA MET A 658 -22.00 -32.54 -5.78
C MET A 658 -21.13 -33.78 -6.08
N SER A 659 -20.59 -33.92 -7.30
CA SER A 659 -19.81 -35.10 -7.70
C SER A 659 -18.44 -35.21 -7.00
N PHE A 660 -17.91 -34.10 -6.49
CA PHE A 660 -16.58 -34.07 -5.87
C PHE A 660 -16.60 -34.61 -4.43
N GLY A 661 -16.31 -35.92 -4.31
CA GLY A 661 -15.95 -36.53 -3.03
C GLY A 661 -16.53 -37.91 -2.74
N GLY A 662 -16.93 -38.70 -3.74
CA GLY A 662 -17.31 -40.10 -3.55
C GLY A 662 -16.17 -41.00 -3.05
N ALA A 663 -16.50 -42.13 -2.43
CA ALA A 663 -15.55 -43.22 -2.22
C ALA A 663 -15.01 -43.70 -3.59
N PRO A 664 -13.82 -44.33 -3.65
CA PRO A 664 -13.33 -44.95 -4.88
C PRO A 664 -14.44 -45.82 -5.48
N VAL A 665 -14.76 -45.59 -6.76
CA VAL A 665 -15.78 -46.38 -7.46
C VAL A 665 -15.12 -47.68 -7.89
N GLU A 666 -15.56 -48.80 -7.32
CA GLU A 666 -15.16 -50.14 -7.76
C GLU A 666 -16.08 -50.56 -8.92
N VAL A 667 -15.48 -51.00 -10.03
CA VAL A 667 -16.18 -51.39 -11.26
C VAL A 667 -16.03 -52.88 -11.50
N GLY A 668 -17.12 -53.56 -11.83
CA GLY A 668 -17.15 -55.01 -11.97
C GLY A 668 -16.72 -55.51 -13.35
N THR A 669 -16.73 -54.64 -14.36
CA THR A 669 -16.42 -54.96 -15.76
C THR A 669 -15.65 -53.83 -16.45
N GLU A 670 -14.92 -54.17 -17.51
CA GLU A 670 -14.11 -53.20 -18.28
C GLU A 670 -14.99 -52.20 -19.04
N GLU A 671 -16.17 -52.63 -19.53
CA GLU A 671 -17.15 -51.75 -20.18
C GLU A 671 -17.79 -50.74 -19.21
N GLU A 672 -18.01 -51.14 -17.95
CA GLU A 672 -18.47 -50.23 -16.89
C GLU A 672 -17.37 -49.23 -16.49
N ALA A 673 -16.10 -49.68 -16.47
CA ALA A 673 -14.95 -48.82 -16.25
C ALA A 673 -14.82 -47.76 -17.36
N GLU A 674 -14.89 -48.18 -18.62
CA GLU A 674 -14.86 -47.26 -19.77
C GLU A 674 -16.05 -46.29 -19.76
N GLY A 675 -17.25 -46.76 -19.41
CA GLY A 675 -18.44 -45.93 -19.27
C GLY A 675 -18.30 -44.85 -18.20
N LEU A 676 -17.71 -45.19 -17.04
CA LEU A 676 -17.47 -44.25 -15.94
C LEU A 676 -16.32 -43.28 -16.25
N MET A 677 -15.27 -43.74 -16.93
CA MET A 677 -14.20 -42.86 -17.43
C MET A 677 -14.74 -41.84 -18.43
N LEU A 678 -15.59 -42.28 -19.37
CA LEU A 678 -16.23 -41.38 -20.33
C LEU A 678 -17.14 -40.35 -19.65
N GLN A 679 -17.84 -40.74 -18.59
CA GLN A 679 -18.66 -39.81 -17.80
C GLN A 679 -17.78 -38.82 -17.04
N ASN A 680 -16.69 -39.30 -16.42
CA ASN A 680 -15.74 -38.45 -15.72
C ASN A 680 -15.06 -37.42 -16.65
N ASP A 681 -14.78 -37.81 -17.89
CA ASP A 681 -14.22 -36.90 -18.91
C ASP A 681 -15.25 -35.81 -19.30
N LYS A 682 -16.53 -36.15 -19.41
CA LYS A 682 -17.62 -35.18 -19.65
C LYS A 682 -17.79 -34.22 -18.49
N ASP A 683 -17.77 -34.73 -17.26
CA ASP A 683 -17.92 -33.90 -16.05
C ASP A 683 -16.71 -32.97 -15.88
N SER A 684 -15.51 -33.47 -16.17
CA SER A 684 -14.27 -32.68 -16.18
C SER A 684 -14.31 -31.55 -17.22
N ALA A 685 -14.90 -31.80 -18.40
CA ALA A 685 -15.06 -30.78 -19.43
C ALA A 685 -16.05 -29.69 -19.02
N ASN A 686 -17.18 -30.06 -18.40
CA ASN A 686 -18.16 -29.13 -17.85
C ASN A 686 -17.56 -28.27 -16.74
N GLU A 687 -16.78 -28.89 -15.85
CA GLU A 687 -16.09 -28.18 -14.76
C GLU A 687 -15.04 -27.20 -15.30
N ALA A 688 -14.20 -27.63 -16.25
CA ALA A 688 -13.20 -26.78 -16.86
C ALA A 688 -13.82 -25.55 -17.54
N GLU A 689 -14.97 -25.72 -18.19
CA GLU A 689 -15.72 -24.63 -18.80
C GLU A 689 -16.22 -23.64 -17.73
N VAL A 690 -16.89 -24.14 -16.67
CA VAL A 690 -17.38 -23.31 -15.55
C VAL A 690 -16.22 -22.61 -14.82
N LEU A 691 -15.08 -23.27 -14.66
CA LEU A 691 -13.85 -22.72 -14.08
C LEU A 691 -13.20 -21.64 -14.94
N SER A 692 -13.31 -21.73 -16.27
CA SER A 692 -12.78 -20.74 -17.20
C SER A 692 -13.67 -19.50 -17.32
N ALA A 693 -14.94 -19.61 -16.90
CA ALA A 693 -15.91 -18.53 -16.95
C ALA A 693 -15.64 -17.40 -15.94
N PRO A 694 -15.85 -16.12 -16.33
CA PRO A 694 -15.90 -15.01 -15.38
C PRO A 694 -16.94 -15.25 -14.27
N PRO A 695 -16.58 -15.08 -12.97
CA PRO A 695 -17.49 -15.34 -11.85
C PRO A 695 -18.80 -14.53 -11.91
N LYS A 696 -18.76 -13.33 -12.48
CA LYS A 696 -19.93 -12.47 -12.69
C LYS A 696 -20.97 -13.05 -13.67
N LEU A 697 -20.57 -13.97 -14.55
CA LEU A 697 -21.49 -14.64 -15.49
C LEU A 697 -22.17 -15.87 -14.89
N VAL A 698 -21.50 -16.52 -13.93
CA VAL A 698 -21.98 -17.75 -13.29
C VAL A 698 -22.74 -17.43 -11.98
N TYR A 699 -22.38 -16.36 -11.28
CA TYR A 699 -22.85 -16.07 -9.91
C TYR A 699 -23.39 -14.64 -9.75
N ASN A 700 -24.37 -14.48 -8.86
CA ASN A 700 -24.98 -13.17 -8.57
C ASN A 700 -24.17 -12.34 -7.55
N LYS A 701 -24.48 -11.04 -7.44
CA LYS A 701 -23.75 -10.08 -6.58
C LYS A 701 -23.69 -10.46 -5.10
N PHE A 702 -24.75 -11.04 -4.54
CA PHE A 702 -24.79 -11.46 -3.14
C PHE A 702 -23.78 -12.58 -2.88
N VAL A 703 -23.77 -13.58 -3.77
CA VAL A 703 -22.87 -14.73 -3.70
C VAL A 703 -21.41 -14.31 -3.85
N LEU A 704 -21.12 -13.38 -4.76
CA LEU A 704 -19.78 -12.79 -4.95
C LEU A 704 -19.28 -12.07 -3.69
N ARG A 705 -20.14 -11.24 -3.07
CA ARG A 705 -19.77 -10.50 -1.85
C ARG A 705 -19.52 -11.44 -0.66
N LEU A 706 -20.40 -12.42 -0.47
CA LEU A 706 -20.29 -13.36 0.64
C LEU A 706 -19.06 -14.27 0.49
N THR A 707 -18.75 -14.71 -0.73
CA THR A 707 -17.58 -15.55 -1.01
C THR A 707 -16.28 -14.79 -0.82
N ARG A 708 -16.21 -13.51 -1.21
CA ARG A 708 -15.05 -12.64 -0.93
C ARG A 708 -14.79 -12.57 0.57
N ASN A 709 -15.83 -12.29 1.35
CA ASN A 709 -15.72 -12.19 2.81
C ASN A 709 -15.26 -13.52 3.45
N ILE A 710 -15.71 -14.66 2.91
CA ILE A 710 -15.29 -15.97 3.39
C ILE A 710 -13.84 -16.27 3.00
N LEU A 711 -13.42 -15.98 1.76
CA LEU A 711 -12.02 -16.15 1.33
C LEU A 711 -11.07 -15.32 2.20
N VAL A 712 -11.41 -14.06 2.45
CA VAL A 712 -10.65 -13.17 3.35
C VAL A 712 -10.58 -13.77 4.76
N ALA A 713 -11.72 -14.13 5.34
CA ALA A 713 -11.75 -14.70 6.70
C ALA A 713 -10.96 -16.02 6.84
N VAL A 714 -10.95 -16.86 5.80
CA VAL A 714 -10.22 -18.14 5.79
C VAL A 714 -8.72 -17.92 5.58
N VAL A 715 -8.31 -17.05 4.66
CA VAL A 715 -6.91 -16.70 4.43
C VAL A 715 -6.31 -16.01 5.67
N ASP A 716 -7.06 -15.11 6.30
CA ASP A 716 -6.59 -14.31 7.44
C ASP A 716 -6.39 -15.12 8.73
N ARG A 717 -7.15 -16.21 8.94
CA ARG A 717 -7.06 -17.06 10.15
C ARG A 717 -6.54 -18.47 9.89
N TRP A 718 -5.94 -18.70 8.73
CA TRP A 718 -5.49 -20.02 8.29
C TRP A 718 -4.59 -20.73 9.31
N ASN A 719 -3.63 -19.99 9.86
CA ASN A 719 -2.62 -20.53 10.77
C ASN A 719 -3.18 -20.87 12.16
N ASP A 720 -4.21 -20.16 12.63
CA ASP A 720 -4.80 -20.36 13.97
C ASP A 720 -5.60 -21.67 14.07
N HIS A 721 -6.01 -22.24 12.93
CA HIS A 721 -6.78 -23.49 12.87
C HIS A 721 -5.90 -24.73 12.63
N VAL A 722 -4.59 -24.56 12.38
CA VAL A 722 -3.64 -25.66 12.13
C VAL A 722 -3.57 -26.62 13.32
N HIS A 723 -3.71 -26.11 14.54
CA HIS A 723 -3.66 -26.93 15.77
C HIS A 723 -4.93 -27.75 16.01
N LEU A 724 -6.09 -27.22 15.59
CA LEU A 724 -7.35 -27.97 15.56
C LEU A 724 -7.29 -29.05 14.47
N ILE A 725 -6.83 -28.69 13.26
CA ILE A 725 -6.62 -29.61 12.14
C ILE A 725 -5.65 -30.74 12.51
N ALA A 726 -4.54 -30.45 13.20
CA ALA A 726 -3.56 -31.46 13.64
C ALA A 726 -4.09 -32.46 14.68
N LYS A 727 -5.14 -32.10 15.44
CA LYS A 727 -5.81 -32.98 16.42
C LYS A 727 -6.84 -33.93 15.78
N VAL A 728 -7.39 -33.58 14.62
CA VAL A 728 -8.44 -34.39 13.93
C VAL A 728 -7.89 -35.24 12.77
N ILE A 729 -6.63 -35.04 12.38
CA ILE A 729 -5.97 -35.83 11.33
C ILE A 729 -5.57 -37.23 11.87
N PRO A 730 -5.99 -38.34 11.21
CA PRO A 730 -5.56 -39.70 11.55
C PRO A 730 -4.02 -39.84 11.55
N GLN A 731 -3.45 -40.61 12.49
CA GLN A 731 -1.98 -40.70 12.66
C GLN A 731 -1.22 -41.16 11.40
N ASN A 732 -1.84 -41.98 10.55
CA ASN A 732 -1.26 -42.44 9.27
C ASN A 732 -1.19 -41.35 8.18
N TRP A 733 -1.81 -40.18 8.40
CA TRP A 733 -1.79 -39.04 7.48
C TRP A 733 -0.74 -37.99 7.84
N LYS A 734 -0.02 -38.17 8.96
CA LYS A 734 1.04 -37.26 9.43
C LYS A 734 2.41 -37.47 8.74
N ALA A 735 2.52 -38.48 7.88
CA ALA A 735 3.79 -38.87 7.25
C ALA A 735 4.10 -38.16 5.92
N VAL A 736 3.20 -37.32 5.39
CA VAL A 736 3.41 -36.59 4.14
C VAL A 736 3.02 -35.13 4.31
N ASP A 737 3.91 -34.24 3.86
CA ASP A 737 3.83 -32.79 3.95
C ASP A 737 2.45 -32.24 3.53
N LEU A 738 1.77 -31.59 4.46
CA LEU A 738 0.36 -31.18 4.33
C LEU A 738 0.16 -30.21 3.14
N ALA A 739 1.18 -29.41 2.84
CA ALA A 739 1.21 -28.49 1.71
C ALA A 739 1.13 -29.21 0.35
N LYS A 740 1.71 -30.40 0.24
CA LYS A 740 1.73 -31.17 -1.02
C LYS A 740 0.36 -31.76 -1.35
N ARG A 741 -0.40 -32.19 -0.33
CA ARG A 741 -1.76 -32.75 -0.50
C ARG A 741 -2.84 -31.70 -0.70
N PHE A 742 -2.54 -30.42 -0.44
CA PHE A 742 -3.41 -29.31 -0.78
C PHE A 742 -3.50 -29.08 -2.30
N CYS A 743 -2.42 -29.35 -3.04
CA CYS A 743 -2.38 -29.29 -4.50
C CYS A 743 -3.08 -30.48 -5.18
N ASP A 744 -3.19 -31.63 -4.52
CA ASP A 744 -3.70 -32.88 -5.09
C ASP A 744 -5.23 -33.08 -4.89
N GLY A 745 -6.00 -32.01 -4.66
CA GLY A 745 -7.48 -32.07 -4.66
C GLY A 745 -8.17 -32.54 -3.37
N CYS A 746 -7.46 -32.68 -2.24
CA CYS A 746 -8.06 -33.11 -0.96
C CYS A 746 -8.58 -31.95 -0.06
N ALA A 747 -8.31 -30.69 -0.41
CA ALA A 747 -8.74 -29.49 0.33
C ALA A 747 -10.27 -29.40 0.61
N PRO A 748 -11.18 -29.79 -0.30
CA PRO A 748 -12.62 -29.67 -0.07
C PRO A 748 -13.14 -30.61 1.04
N ARG A 749 -12.49 -31.75 1.28
CA ARG A 749 -12.84 -32.72 2.33
C ARG A 749 -12.38 -32.27 3.71
N VAL A 750 -11.20 -31.66 3.81
CA VAL A 750 -10.66 -31.09 5.05
C VAL A 750 -11.52 -29.91 5.52
N ILE A 751 -11.94 -29.05 4.59
CA ILE A 751 -12.79 -27.89 4.87
C ILE A 751 -14.22 -28.34 5.25
N ASN A 752 -14.78 -29.35 4.57
CA ASN A 752 -16.06 -29.95 4.96
C ASN A 752 -16.00 -30.66 6.32
N GLY A 753 -14.89 -31.32 6.65
CA GLY A 753 -14.66 -31.93 7.95
C GLY A 753 -14.56 -30.89 9.07
N CYS A 754 -13.83 -29.79 8.83
CA CYS A 754 -13.69 -28.68 9.78
C CYS A 754 -15.03 -27.97 10.02
N LEU A 755 -15.82 -27.72 8.97
CA LEU A 755 -17.15 -27.11 9.08
C LEU A 755 -18.16 -28.01 9.80
N ARG A 756 -18.13 -29.34 9.55
CA ARG A 756 -18.98 -30.30 10.29
C ARG A 756 -18.61 -30.41 11.76
N SER A 757 -17.31 -30.35 12.09
CA SER A 757 -16.84 -30.36 13.49
C SER A 757 -17.16 -29.05 14.21
N PHE A 758 -17.00 -27.91 13.54
CA PHE A 758 -17.37 -26.59 14.05
C PHE A 758 -18.87 -26.50 14.39
N VAL A 759 -19.74 -27.05 13.53
CA VAL A 759 -21.20 -27.11 13.76
C VAL A 759 -21.59 -28.12 14.84
N LYS A 760 -20.80 -29.19 15.06
CA LYS A 760 -21.02 -30.15 16.16
C LYS A 760 -20.56 -29.60 17.51
N GLU A 761 -19.42 -28.94 17.60
CA GLU A 761 -18.94 -28.34 18.86
C GLU A 761 -19.84 -27.18 19.31
N TYR A 762 -20.34 -26.36 18.37
CA TYR A 762 -21.31 -25.30 18.72
C TYR A 762 -22.65 -25.86 19.24
N ASN A 763 -23.05 -27.07 18.85
CA ASN A 763 -24.29 -27.72 19.32
C ASN A 763 -24.09 -28.55 20.61
N ILE A 764 -22.86 -28.92 20.98
CA ILE A 764 -22.59 -29.69 22.21
C ILE A 764 -22.49 -28.76 23.44
N VAL A 765 -22.02 -27.52 23.25
CA VAL A 765 -21.88 -26.54 24.35
C VAL A 765 -23.25 -26.01 24.85
N ASP A 766 -24.30 -26.04 24.02
CA ASP A 766 -25.64 -25.53 24.37
C ASP A 766 -26.63 -26.61 24.89
N THR A 767 -26.24 -27.89 25.00
CA THR A 767 -27.13 -28.98 25.46
C THR A 767 -26.95 -29.47 26.89
N VAL A 768 -26.19 -28.77 27.74
CA VAL A 768 -26.14 -29.12 29.18
C VAL A 768 -27.02 -28.17 29.99
N ARG A 769 -28.23 -28.61 30.34
CA ARG A 769 -29.02 -28.05 31.45
C ARG A 769 -29.35 -29.12 32.49
N PRO A 770 -29.54 -28.71 33.75
CA PRO A 770 -29.54 -29.58 34.93
C PRO A 770 -30.93 -30.13 35.27
N SER A 771 -30.97 -31.37 35.73
CA SER A 771 -32.05 -32.01 36.53
C SER A 771 -31.39 -33.21 37.18
N GLU A 772 -31.51 -33.57 38.45
CA GLU A 772 -32.27 -33.17 39.62
C GLU A 772 -31.50 -33.84 40.78
N ALA A 773 -31.50 -33.25 41.98
CA ALA A 773 -31.12 -33.99 43.17
C ALA A 773 -32.19 -35.06 43.48
N PRO A 774 -31.80 -36.18 44.08
CA PRO A 774 -32.46 -36.52 45.33
C PRO A 774 -31.47 -36.85 46.45
N THR A 775 -31.84 -36.35 47.62
CA THR A 775 -31.51 -36.84 48.95
C THR A 775 -31.51 -38.36 49.06
N ALA A 776 -30.38 -38.93 49.52
CA ALA A 776 -30.21 -39.83 50.67
C ALA A 776 -28.77 -40.35 50.68
#